data_AF-A0A149VF24-F1
#
_entry.id   AF-A0A149VF24-F1
#
_cell.length_a   1.000
_cell.length_b   1.000
_cell.length_c   1.000
_cell.angle_alpha   90.00
_cell.angle_beta   90.00
_cell.angle_gamma   90.00
#
_symmetry.space_group_name_H-M   'P 1'
#
loop_
_entity.id
_entity.type
_entity.pdbx_description
1 polymer ?
#
loop_
_entity_poly.entity_id
_entity_poly.type
_entity_poly.pdbx_seq_one_letter_code
_entity_poly.pdbx_strand_id
1 'polypeptide(L)'
;MSDFKTFVALGMAPALAKEVDEGIQNGGANAVQKDGGIASRTVVQATGATASRVAGDRAADTRSVEDFIGESLTEQIIAADAAGRGMITVPAGTNMVLDGSDALSAANKSVWKSDDKKLVDEQQGNRGNYVHWSAYGSAPNHFSPTLRSWQLPQAGRAAQETGSVKFINVGDSIIAVAADPCEAAIYVNGIIEMMRRDNPGVDIDWINAAVGGTTWGDFAGTHPAMPWLDPTTNQTWKDWVAAQAPDVVLLHFGGNDVPNFSAVDVISAITFLQALPKVPDIIVGITYRPSYSKDVMPGEEFLKYYTTDWQKAFQAAIGWTRTYCQANGIPYIDFDRYVSVGRDGYDPEDVGLSTIVPQAGTSMPAYNAWTKGVANGNSWDWDFPAIQSPTGTMANACTDYSYTMRLDTLPTMLIYTLDNGSNGVKISRPNSVYIWFNDASGKLVYSYSDGVKNPDTTKIITDVPIPTNVSANNPILCAFEAIGARVRFRIFVPFVNYTAYAPGALDKFGTGETVVLDLLTARNLSPITPRVTFVGSASAQMMPLRMCVGDRSRNCQDVHRYVPNTPCYDLYSIIGTDTTAIGGSLAFHMNTTGIRDMQWRAIRDQEWHFPVETTDSDPSVNTITVSGTGGVSVFGKKPDGQEGAFQWFDTGGYNVAIDPGSSDHPGQFIWGYKNGSKDPNVGSNGLVSMCDLLYAYTHFTAHVFNNSVYLGNKQLGVAIQGSVATTVINATTAAPTKPSDPGQSSEFRIDDNYLYFYRNGKWRRVPFDGAWS
;
A
#
# COMPACT_ATOMS: atom_id res chain seq x y z
N MET A 1 -37.87 -41.05 22.12
CA MET A 1 -36.40 -41.18 21.92
C MET A 1 -36.05 -42.60 22.26
N SER A 2 -35.33 -43.28 21.36
CA SER A 2 -34.99 -44.71 21.47
C SER A 2 -33.95 -44.94 22.57
N ASP A 3 -34.20 -45.95 23.42
CA ASP A 3 -33.30 -46.36 24.50
C ASP A 3 -32.27 -47.41 24.02
N PHE A 4 -31.27 -47.71 24.84
CA PHE A 4 -30.31 -48.80 24.62
C PHE A 4 -30.95 -50.10 24.08
N LYS A 5 -32.11 -50.49 24.63
CA LYS A 5 -32.81 -51.72 24.22
C LYS A 5 -33.30 -51.66 22.78
N THR A 6 -33.71 -50.48 22.32
CA THR A 6 -34.14 -50.25 20.94
C THR A 6 -32.98 -50.42 19.96
N PHE A 7 -31.79 -49.91 20.27
CA PHE A 7 -30.62 -50.04 19.40
C PHE A 7 -30.10 -51.48 19.31
N VAL A 8 -30.11 -52.22 20.42
CA VAL A 8 -29.77 -53.65 20.41
C VAL A 8 -30.79 -54.45 19.60
N ALA A 9 -32.08 -54.13 19.69
CA ALA A 9 -33.13 -54.80 18.90
C ALA A 9 -33.00 -54.53 17.38
N LEU A 10 -32.38 -53.41 16.99
CA LEU A 10 -32.08 -53.07 15.59
C LEU A 10 -30.74 -53.66 15.10
N GLY A 11 -30.12 -54.57 15.85
CA GLY A 11 -28.92 -55.29 15.45
C GLY A 11 -27.61 -54.56 15.73
N MET A 12 -27.64 -53.46 16.50
CA MET A 12 -26.43 -52.75 16.92
C MET A 12 -25.74 -53.53 18.04
N ALA A 13 -24.41 -53.67 17.95
CA ALA A 13 -23.62 -54.36 18.96
C ALA A 13 -23.79 -53.66 20.33
N PRO A 14 -23.96 -54.39 21.45
CA PRO A 14 -24.28 -53.79 22.75
C PRO A 14 -23.28 -52.73 23.23
N ALA A 15 -21.98 -52.88 22.93
CA ALA A 15 -20.99 -51.87 23.28
C ALA A 15 -21.23 -50.54 22.53
N LEU A 16 -21.50 -50.62 21.22
CA LEU A 16 -21.79 -49.46 20.39
C LEU A 16 -23.16 -48.86 20.72
N ALA A 17 -24.18 -49.69 20.98
CA ALA A 17 -25.49 -49.24 21.41
C ALA A 17 -25.44 -48.48 22.74
N LYS A 18 -24.55 -48.92 23.66
CA LYS A 18 -24.32 -48.26 24.94
C LYS A 18 -23.54 -46.95 24.76
N GLU A 19 -22.52 -46.94 23.92
CA GLU A 19 -21.73 -45.74 23.62
C GLU A 19 -22.55 -44.67 22.88
N VAL A 20 -23.47 -45.10 22.00
CA VAL A 20 -24.44 -44.20 21.33
C VAL A 20 -25.50 -43.68 22.30
N ASP A 21 -26.04 -44.51 23.20
CA ASP A 21 -26.98 -44.06 24.24
C ASP A 21 -26.28 -43.10 25.22
N GLU A 22 -25.06 -43.41 25.65
CA GLU A 22 -24.24 -42.54 26.51
C GLU A 22 -23.85 -41.23 25.78
N GLY A 23 -23.53 -41.28 24.49
CA GLY A 23 -23.25 -40.09 23.67
C GLY A 23 -24.48 -39.19 23.49
N ILE A 24 -25.67 -39.79 23.35
CA ILE A 24 -26.96 -39.07 23.29
C ILE A 24 -27.30 -38.47 24.67
N GLN A 25 -26.98 -39.15 25.76
CA GLN A 25 -27.22 -38.67 27.12
C GLN A 25 -26.20 -37.62 27.60
N ASN A 26 -24.96 -37.65 27.09
CA ASN A 26 -23.87 -36.74 27.50
C ASN A 26 -23.71 -35.50 26.60
N GLY A 27 -24.51 -35.35 25.54
CA GLY A 27 -24.55 -34.15 24.70
C GLY A 27 -25.27 -32.98 25.38
N GLY A 28 -24.51 -32.07 26.00
CA GLY A 28 -24.95 -30.88 26.75
C GLY A 28 -25.81 -29.84 26.01
N ALA A 29 -26.24 -30.11 24.77
CA ALA A 29 -27.27 -29.32 24.08
C ALA A 29 -28.71 -29.80 24.38
N ASN A 30 -28.88 -31.04 24.87
CA ASN A 30 -30.21 -31.65 25.04
C ASN A 30 -30.83 -31.46 26.44
N ALA A 31 -30.10 -30.93 27.42
CA ALA A 31 -30.64 -30.71 28.77
C ALA A 31 -31.76 -29.65 28.80
N VAL A 32 -31.74 -28.68 27.87
CA VAL A 32 -32.71 -27.57 27.86
C VAL A 32 -34.02 -27.94 27.15
N GLN A 33 -33.97 -28.82 26.15
CA GLN A 33 -35.17 -29.27 25.43
C GLN A 33 -35.92 -30.41 26.11
N LYS A 34 -35.27 -31.18 26.99
CA LYS A 34 -35.90 -32.32 27.68
C LYS A 34 -37.03 -31.93 28.64
N ASP A 35 -36.94 -30.74 29.25
CA ASP A 35 -37.90 -30.26 30.27
C ASP A 35 -38.78 -29.09 29.79
N GLY A 36 -38.84 -28.82 28.48
CA GLY A 36 -39.62 -27.70 27.94
C GLY A 36 -39.03 -26.32 28.29
N GLY A 37 -37.74 -26.25 28.60
CA GLY A 37 -37.03 -25.01 28.91
C GLY A 37 -36.85 -24.14 27.66
N ILE A 38 -37.17 -22.86 27.78
CA ILE A 38 -36.92 -21.88 26.72
C ILE A 38 -35.40 -21.73 26.57
N ALA A 39 -34.83 -22.12 25.42
CA ALA A 39 -33.38 -22.04 25.16
C ALA A 39 -32.78 -20.65 25.40
N SER A 40 -33.60 -19.60 25.24
CA SER A 40 -33.26 -18.20 25.54
C SER A 40 -33.16 -17.88 27.04
N ARG A 41 -33.21 -18.88 27.94
CA ARG A 41 -33.04 -18.75 29.40
C ARG A 41 -31.87 -19.59 29.95
N THR A 42 -31.16 -20.31 29.08
CA THR A 42 -30.03 -21.15 29.48
C THR A 42 -28.87 -20.29 29.94
N VAL A 43 -28.44 -20.46 31.19
CA VAL A 43 -27.28 -19.75 31.72
C VAL A 43 -26.01 -20.48 31.26
N VAL A 44 -25.20 -19.82 30.44
CA VAL A 44 -23.90 -20.30 29.93
C VAL A 44 -22.79 -19.40 30.47
N GLN A 45 -21.67 -20.01 30.87
CA GLN A 45 -20.47 -19.30 31.27
C GLN A 45 -19.39 -19.62 30.25
N ALA A 46 -18.96 -18.60 29.50
CA ALA A 46 -17.85 -18.76 28.56
C ALA A 46 -16.56 -19.09 29.33
N THR A 47 -15.73 -19.97 28.77
CA THR A 47 -14.43 -20.33 29.35
C THR A 47 -13.61 -19.06 29.60
N GLY A 48 -13.29 -18.79 30.87
CA GLY A 48 -12.50 -17.62 31.31
C GLY A 48 -13.30 -16.47 31.94
N ALA A 49 -14.61 -16.39 31.73
CA ALA A 49 -15.47 -15.34 32.35
C ALA A 49 -15.75 -15.66 33.82
N THR A 50 -15.95 -14.64 34.68
CA THR A 50 -16.37 -14.84 36.08
C THR A 50 -17.87 -14.70 36.29
N ALA A 51 -18.59 -14.17 35.31
CA ALA A 51 -20.05 -14.08 35.29
C ALA A 51 -20.69 -15.02 34.26
N SER A 52 -21.85 -15.59 34.60
CA SER A 52 -22.66 -16.42 33.68
C SER A 52 -23.75 -15.59 32.99
N ARG A 53 -24.08 -15.89 31.73
CA ARG A 53 -25.04 -15.14 30.89
C ARG A 53 -26.14 -16.01 30.31
N VAL A 54 -27.23 -15.42 29.85
CA VAL A 54 -28.36 -16.14 29.26
C VAL A 54 -28.18 -16.30 27.73
N ALA A 55 -28.27 -17.52 27.20
CA ALA A 55 -27.99 -17.90 25.81
C ALA A 55 -28.93 -17.28 24.74
N GLY A 56 -29.95 -16.52 25.15
CA GLY A 56 -30.84 -15.79 24.24
C GLY A 56 -30.16 -14.63 23.50
N ASP A 57 -29.02 -14.17 24.02
CA ASP A 57 -28.13 -13.29 23.30
C ASP A 57 -27.16 -14.13 22.47
N ARG A 58 -26.91 -13.75 21.21
CA ARG A 58 -25.73 -14.22 20.44
C ARG A 58 -24.38 -13.84 21.12
N ALA A 59 -24.40 -13.44 22.39
CA ALA A 59 -23.29 -13.03 23.25
C ALA A 59 -22.44 -14.19 23.78
N ALA A 60 -22.81 -15.46 23.56
CA ALA A 60 -21.94 -16.58 23.93
C ALA A 60 -20.56 -16.52 23.22
N ASP A 61 -20.50 -15.88 22.05
CA ASP A 61 -19.26 -15.66 21.30
C ASP A 61 -18.65 -14.25 21.50
N THR A 62 -19.34 -13.37 22.24
CA THR A 62 -18.96 -11.95 22.40
C THR A 62 -18.81 -11.61 23.88
N ARG A 63 -17.57 -11.64 24.41
CA ARG A 63 -17.28 -11.35 25.82
C ARG A 63 -17.39 -9.85 26.07
N SER A 64 -17.92 -9.43 27.21
CA SER A 64 -17.79 -8.02 27.65
C SER A 64 -16.67 -7.89 28.67
N VAL A 65 -15.96 -6.76 28.68
CA VAL A 65 -14.99 -6.43 29.75
C VAL A 65 -15.61 -6.54 31.15
N GLU A 66 -16.90 -6.21 31.31
CA GLU A 66 -17.63 -6.28 32.58
C GLU A 66 -17.82 -7.72 33.11
N ASP A 67 -17.52 -8.75 32.30
CA ASP A 67 -17.62 -10.16 32.71
C ASP A 67 -16.43 -10.65 33.54
N PHE A 68 -15.46 -9.79 33.81
CA PHE A 68 -14.20 -10.12 34.47
C PHE A 68 -14.06 -9.36 35.80
N ILE A 69 -13.22 -9.89 36.69
CA ILE A 69 -13.00 -9.29 38.02
C ILE A 69 -12.33 -7.93 37.89
N GLY A 70 -12.79 -6.96 38.68
CA GLY A 70 -12.22 -5.62 38.75
C GLY A 70 -13.26 -4.60 39.20
N GLU A 71 -12.86 -3.65 40.04
CA GLU A 71 -13.68 -2.52 40.48
C GLU A 71 -13.67 -1.38 39.46
N SER A 72 -12.63 -1.33 38.63
CA SER A 72 -12.48 -0.41 37.50
C SER A 72 -12.49 -1.13 36.15
N LEU A 73 -12.85 -0.39 35.09
CA LEU A 73 -12.77 -0.86 33.71
C LEU A 73 -11.35 -1.33 33.33
N THR A 74 -10.32 -0.65 33.85
CA THR A 74 -8.90 -1.01 33.68
C THR A 74 -8.61 -2.41 34.23
N GLU A 75 -9.01 -2.68 35.48
CA GLU A 75 -8.80 -3.99 36.12
C GLU A 75 -9.54 -5.10 35.39
N GLN A 76 -10.76 -4.81 34.93
CA GLN A 76 -11.59 -5.72 34.16
C GLN A 76 -10.97 -6.06 32.80
N ILE A 77 -10.38 -5.09 32.10
CA ILE A 77 -9.64 -5.31 30.85
C ILE A 77 -8.42 -6.20 31.09
N ILE A 78 -7.64 -5.93 32.14
CA ILE A 78 -6.45 -6.73 32.50
C ILE A 78 -6.86 -8.18 32.82
N ALA A 79 -7.92 -8.37 33.60
CA ALA A 79 -8.43 -9.69 33.95
C ALA A 79 -8.99 -10.44 32.73
N ALA A 80 -9.64 -9.72 31.80
CA ALA A 80 -10.12 -10.26 30.54
C ALA A 80 -8.98 -10.77 29.65
N ASP A 81 -7.89 -10.01 29.54
CA ASP A 81 -6.72 -10.40 28.76
C ASP A 81 -5.98 -11.61 29.36
N ALA A 82 -5.85 -11.63 30.69
CA ALA A 82 -5.24 -12.73 31.44
C ALA A 82 -6.01 -14.06 31.25
N ALA A 83 -7.33 -14.00 31.06
CA ALA A 83 -8.19 -15.16 30.91
C ALA A 83 -8.16 -15.81 29.50
N GLY A 84 -7.45 -15.23 28.53
CA GLY A 84 -7.14 -15.87 27.24
C GLY A 84 -7.99 -15.42 26.03
N ARG A 85 -7.59 -15.88 24.83
CA ARG A 85 -7.99 -15.38 23.50
C ARG A 85 -9.52 -15.31 23.29
N GLY A 86 -10.00 -14.18 22.77
CA GLY A 86 -11.38 -13.93 22.34
C GLY A 86 -11.66 -12.44 22.08
N MET A 87 -12.65 -12.12 21.24
CA MET A 87 -13.09 -10.73 21.01
C MET A 87 -13.76 -10.20 22.29
N ILE A 88 -13.13 -9.23 22.94
CA ILE A 88 -13.65 -8.57 24.15
C ILE A 88 -14.25 -7.23 23.75
N THR A 89 -15.52 -7.02 24.07
CA THR A 89 -16.30 -5.83 23.73
C THR A 89 -16.49 -4.92 24.93
N VAL A 90 -16.45 -3.62 24.69
CA VAL A 90 -16.78 -2.59 25.69
C VAL A 90 -18.27 -2.21 25.52
N PRO A 91 -19.09 -2.19 26.59
CA PRO A 91 -20.51 -1.88 26.53
C PRO A 91 -20.84 -0.51 25.92
N ALA A 92 -22.03 -0.40 25.32
CA ALA A 92 -22.61 0.87 24.85
C ALA A 92 -22.70 1.91 25.99
N GLY A 93 -22.46 3.21 25.73
CA GLY A 93 -22.33 4.26 26.74
C GLY A 93 -21.03 4.36 27.56
N THR A 94 -20.17 3.33 27.63
CA THR A 94 -18.96 3.37 28.47
C THR A 94 -17.74 3.93 27.71
N ASN A 95 -17.21 5.08 28.13
CA ASN A 95 -15.93 5.58 27.62
C ASN A 95 -14.78 4.74 28.17
N MET A 96 -13.77 4.45 27.36
CA MET A 96 -12.56 3.79 27.82
C MET A 96 -11.68 4.82 28.53
N VAL A 97 -11.72 4.85 29.85
CA VAL A 97 -10.77 5.62 30.67
C VAL A 97 -9.59 4.71 30.94
N LEU A 98 -8.44 5.01 30.33
CA LEU A 98 -7.19 4.34 30.67
C LEU A 98 -6.59 5.12 31.84
N ASP A 99 -6.04 4.43 32.84
CA ASP A 99 -5.47 5.06 34.03
C ASP A 99 -4.10 5.74 33.80
N GLY A 100 -3.71 5.91 32.53
CA GLY A 100 -2.40 6.43 32.15
C GLY A 100 -1.23 5.47 32.47
N SER A 101 -1.49 4.25 32.93
CA SER A 101 -0.43 3.34 33.37
C SER A 101 0.11 2.47 32.22
N ASP A 102 1.43 2.33 32.19
CA ASP A 102 2.12 1.40 31.28
C ASP A 102 1.74 -0.07 31.53
N ALA A 103 1.06 -0.38 32.65
CA ALA A 103 0.65 -1.73 33.00
C ALA A 103 -0.45 -2.24 32.05
N LEU A 104 -1.38 -1.38 31.61
CA LEU A 104 -2.42 -1.77 30.66
C LEU A 104 -1.87 -1.95 29.23
N SER A 105 -0.85 -1.19 28.85
CA SER A 105 -0.14 -1.36 27.57
C SER A 105 0.72 -2.61 27.52
N ALA A 106 1.34 -2.97 28.65
CA ALA A 106 2.10 -4.20 28.81
C ALA A 106 1.19 -5.45 28.86
N ALA A 107 -0.01 -5.31 29.43
CA ALA A 107 -0.96 -6.40 29.60
C ALA A 107 -1.86 -6.68 28.38
N ASN A 108 -2.09 -5.73 27.46
CA ASN A 108 -3.14 -5.90 26.43
C ASN A 108 -2.68 -6.58 25.13
N LYS A 109 -3.35 -7.68 24.78
CA LYS A 109 -3.42 -8.27 23.44
C LYS A 109 -4.57 -7.61 22.63
N SER A 110 -4.43 -6.35 22.21
CA SER A 110 -5.40 -5.56 21.40
C SER A 110 -6.86 -5.46 21.93
N VAL A 111 -7.32 -4.27 22.31
CA VAL A 111 -8.68 -4.02 22.82
C VAL A 111 -9.60 -3.49 21.70
N TRP A 112 -10.82 -4.02 21.59
CA TRP A 112 -11.80 -3.61 20.56
C TRP A 112 -12.78 -2.56 21.11
N LYS A 113 -13.02 -1.47 20.36
CA LYS A 113 -13.93 -0.36 20.69
C LYS A 113 -15.03 -0.15 19.64
N SER A 114 -16.18 0.35 20.06
CA SER A 114 -17.29 0.79 19.19
C SER A 114 -17.19 2.26 18.75
N ASP A 115 -17.91 2.64 17.68
CA ASP A 115 -17.85 3.96 17.00
C ASP A 115 -18.18 5.13 17.91
N ASP A 116 -19.01 4.89 18.92
CA ASP A 116 -19.48 5.88 19.90
C ASP A 116 -18.49 6.13 21.04
N LYS A 117 -17.33 5.45 21.08
CA LYS A 117 -16.41 5.50 22.22
C LYS A 117 -15.27 6.48 22.06
N LYS A 118 -15.08 7.30 23.10
CA LYS A 118 -13.86 8.10 23.27
C LYS A 118 -12.91 7.40 24.23
N LEU A 119 -11.61 7.39 23.87
CA LEU A 119 -10.54 7.15 24.83
C LEU A 119 -10.45 8.42 25.68
N VAL A 120 -10.71 8.30 26.98
CA VAL A 120 -10.54 9.39 27.94
C VAL A 120 -9.07 9.35 28.36
N ASP A 121 -8.42 10.50 28.32
CA ASP A 121 -6.96 10.72 28.27
C ASP A 121 -6.34 10.30 26.94
N GLU A 122 -6.22 11.29 26.06
CA GLU A 122 -5.52 11.24 24.77
C GLU A 122 -4.08 10.71 24.93
N GLN A 123 -3.89 9.40 25.12
CA GLN A 123 -2.60 8.75 24.95
C GLN A 123 -2.23 8.91 23.48
N GLN A 124 -1.59 10.03 23.17
CA GLN A 124 -1.17 10.37 21.81
C GLN A 124 -0.08 9.41 21.31
N GLY A 125 0.46 8.54 22.18
CA GLY A 125 1.57 7.63 21.93
C GLY A 125 1.26 6.17 21.68
N ASN A 126 0.09 5.66 22.11
CA ASN A 126 -0.16 4.21 22.17
C ASN A 126 -1.34 3.77 21.30
N ARG A 127 -1.39 4.31 20.08
CA ARG A 127 -2.57 4.32 19.21
C ARG A 127 -2.84 3.00 18.47
N GLY A 128 -1.93 2.01 18.52
CA GLY A 128 -2.03 0.75 17.79
C GLY A 128 -2.83 -0.36 18.48
N ASN A 129 -3.20 -0.21 19.75
CA ASN A 129 -3.85 -1.28 20.53
C ASN A 129 -5.39 -1.23 20.51
N TYR A 130 -6.02 -0.37 19.69
CA TYR A 130 -7.48 -0.14 19.73
C TYR A 130 -8.15 -0.43 18.38
N VAL A 131 -8.93 -1.52 18.31
CA VAL A 131 -9.59 -1.97 17.07
C VAL A 131 -11.00 -1.42 16.97
N HIS A 132 -11.41 -0.95 15.80
CA HIS A 132 -12.75 -0.43 15.56
C HIS A 132 -13.66 -1.49 14.91
N TRP A 133 -14.86 -1.75 15.45
CA TRP A 133 -15.77 -2.75 14.86
C TRP A 133 -16.26 -2.38 13.44
N SER A 134 -16.36 -1.09 13.10
CA SER A 134 -16.73 -0.65 11.76
C SER A 134 -15.57 -0.71 10.74
N ALA A 135 -14.43 -1.31 11.09
CA ALA A 135 -13.35 -1.54 10.13
C ALA A 135 -13.93 -2.33 8.95
N TYR A 136 -13.92 -1.72 7.77
CA TYR A 136 -14.55 -2.27 6.58
C TYR A 136 -13.71 -3.45 6.09
N GLY A 137 -14.04 -4.66 6.54
CA GLY A 137 -13.42 -5.90 6.07
C GLY A 137 -12.14 -6.32 6.80
N SER A 138 -11.74 -7.56 6.55
CA SER A 138 -10.45 -8.11 6.98
C SER A 138 -9.30 -7.35 6.33
N ALA A 139 -8.16 -7.23 7.04
CA ALA A 139 -6.91 -6.76 6.44
C ALA A 139 -6.68 -7.38 5.05
N PRO A 140 -6.26 -6.59 4.04
CA PRO A 140 -5.99 -7.10 2.71
C PRO A 140 -4.95 -8.20 2.82
N ASN A 141 -5.19 -9.30 2.09
CA ASN A 141 -4.23 -10.39 2.05
C ASN A 141 -2.98 -10.04 1.23
N HIS A 142 -3.09 -9.05 0.33
CA HIS A 142 -2.01 -8.62 -0.55
C HIS A 142 -2.05 -7.11 -0.86
N PHE A 143 -0.91 -6.51 -1.16
CA PHE A 143 -0.79 -5.14 -1.69
C PHE A 143 -0.19 -5.11 -3.10
N SER A 144 -0.37 -3.99 -3.80
CA SER A 144 0.30 -3.76 -5.08
C SER A 144 1.83 -3.83 -4.93
N PRO A 145 2.54 -4.50 -5.86
CA PRO A 145 4.00 -4.60 -5.81
C PRO A 145 4.67 -3.22 -5.86
N THR A 146 5.61 -3.00 -4.94
CA THR A 146 6.50 -1.83 -4.85
C THR A 146 7.88 -2.10 -5.45
N LEU A 147 8.17 -3.37 -5.73
CA LEU A 147 9.22 -3.84 -6.63
C LEU A 147 8.55 -4.47 -7.86
N ARG A 148 8.93 -3.98 -9.05
CA ARG A 148 8.49 -4.48 -10.36
C ARG A 148 9.64 -5.13 -11.10
N SER A 149 9.32 -6.14 -11.90
CA SER A 149 10.26 -6.87 -12.76
C SER A 149 11.15 -5.95 -13.62
N TRP A 150 10.56 -4.94 -14.28
CA TRP A 150 11.32 -3.99 -15.11
C TRP A 150 12.30 -3.10 -14.33
N GLN A 151 12.23 -3.08 -13.00
CA GLN A 151 13.18 -2.40 -12.11
C GLN A 151 14.38 -3.28 -11.71
N LEU A 152 14.49 -4.49 -12.29
CA LEU A 152 15.63 -5.41 -12.09
C LEU A 152 16.45 -5.66 -13.38
N PRO A 153 16.80 -4.62 -14.18
CA PRO A 153 17.49 -4.81 -15.45
C PRO A 153 18.89 -5.44 -15.31
N GLN A 154 19.66 -5.10 -14.27
CA GLN A 154 21.00 -5.67 -14.09
C GLN A 154 20.94 -7.16 -13.74
N ALA A 155 19.99 -7.58 -12.90
CA ALA A 155 19.72 -8.98 -12.63
C ALA A 155 19.33 -9.73 -13.91
N GLY A 156 18.47 -9.12 -14.73
CA GLY A 156 18.10 -9.62 -16.07
C GLY A 156 19.30 -9.88 -16.97
N ARG A 157 20.21 -8.90 -17.09
CA ARG A 157 21.46 -9.06 -17.84
C ARG A 157 22.34 -10.17 -17.28
N ALA A 158 22.60 -10.18 -15.98
CA ALA A 158 23.47 -11.16 -15.35
C ALA A 158 22.94 -12.60 -15.51
N ALA A 159 21.63 -12.80 -15.32
CA ALA A 159 20.95 -14.06 -15.54
C ALA A 159 21.11 -14.58 -16.98
N GLN A 160 21.04 -13.70 -17.98
CA GLN A 160 21.22 -14.09 -19.38
C GLN A 160 22.68 -14.38 -19.76
N GLU A 161 23.59 -13.51 -19.34
CA GLU A 161 24.99 -13.54 -19.74
C GLU A 161 25.75 -14.68 -19.04
N THR A 162 25.40 -14.96 -17.78
CA THR A 162 26.16 -15.88 -16.93
C THR A 162 25.34 -17.06 -16.40
N GLY A 163 24.01 -16.99 -16.45
CA GLY A 163 23.13 -17.95 -15.78
C GLY A 163 23.10 -17.80 -14.26
N SER A 164 23.72 -16.75 -13.71
CA SER A 164 23.81 -16.48 -12.27
C SER A 164 23.56 -15.00 -11.97
N VAL A 165 23.01 -14.70 -10.79
CA VAL A 165 22.78 -13.36 -10.28
C VAL A 165 23.42 -13.25 -8.89
N LYS A 166 24.32 -12.28 -8.72
CA LYS A 166 24.90 -11.97 -7.41
C LYS A 166 24.02 -10.99 -6.65
N PHE A 167 23.37 -11.47 -5.60
CA PHE A 167 22.55 -10.69 -4.69
C PHE A 167 23.29 -10.43 -3.38
N ILE A 168 23.40 -9.16 -3.00
CA ILE A 168 23.99 -8.75 -1.72
C ILE A 168 22.95 -8.00 -0.91
N ASN A 169 22.77 -8.40 0.35
CA ASN A 169 22.01 -7.59 1.29
C ASN A 169 22.94 -6.85 2.25
N VAL A 170 22.63 -5.58 2.51
CA VAL A 170 23.37 -4.65 3.35
C VAL A 170 22.35 -4.01 4.30
N GLY A 171 22.67 -3.94 5.58
CA GLY A 171 21.72 -3.43 6.56
C GLY A 171 22.16 -3.62 7.98
N ASP A 172 21.22 -3.47 8.89
CA ASP A 172 21.45 -3.55 10.33
C ASP A 172 21.15 -4.95 10.93
N SER A 173 20.87 -5.01 12.24
CA SER A 173 20.59 -6.26 12.96
C SER A 173 19.31 -6.97 12.48
N ILE A 174 18.39 -6.27 11.82
CA ILE A 174 17.14 -6.84 11.29
C ILE A 174 17.42 -7.84 10.18
N ILE A 175 18.49 -7.61 9.42
CA ILE A 175 18.84 -8.38 8.22
C ILE A 175 20.19 -9.10 8.35
N ALA A 176 20.93 -8.87 9.43
CA ALA A 176 22.11 -9.67 9.76
C ALA A 176 21.71 -11.11 10.14
N VAL A 177 22.48 -12.11 9.69
CA VAL A 177 22.32 -13.55 10.04
C VAL A 177 22.54 -13.84 11.55
N ALA A 178 22.59 -12.81 12.40
CA ALA A 178 22.52 -12.95 13.85
C ALA A 178 21.10 -13.30 14.34
N ALA A 179 20.10 -13.24 13.47
CA ALA A 179 18.87 -14.01 13.59
C ALA A 179 19.18 -15.51 13.39
N ASP A 180 18.88 -16.36 14.37
CA ASP A 180 19.23 -17.77 14.44
C ASP A 180 19.42 -18.46 13.05
N PRO A 181 20.64 -18.93 12.70
CA PRO A 181 20.91 -19.55 11.40
C PRO A 181 20.14 -20.87 11.19
N CYS A 182 19.52 -21.44 12.23
CA CYS A 182 18.67 -22.62 12.12
C CYS A 182 17.24 -22.28 11.65
N GLU A 183 16.87 -21.00 11.60
CA GLU A 183 15.54 -20.61 11.21
C GLU A 183 15.46 -20.34 9.71
N ALA A 184 14.83 -21.29 9.00
CA ALA A 184 14.33 -21.09 7.64
C ALA A 184 13.46 -19.83 7.48
N ALA A 185 12.98 -19.26 8.59
CA ALA A 185 12.05 -18.13 8.64
C ALA A 185 12.70 -16.76 8.40
N ILE A 186 14.03 -16.57 8.36
CA ILE A 186 14.57 -15.23 8.04
C ILE A 186 14.10 -14.76 6.66
N TYR A 187 13.61 -13.53 6.57
CA TYR A 187 12.89 -13.09 5.38
C TYR A 187 13.78 -13.00 4.13
N VAL A 188 15.10 -12.79 4.29
CA VAL A 188 16.04 -12.79 3.15
C VAL A 188 16.06 -14.16 2.47
N ASN A 189 15.93 -15.27 3.20
CA ASN A 189 15.76 -16.58 2.59
C ASN A 189 14.49 -16.62 1.75
N GLY A 190 13.42 -15.97 2.20
CA GLY A 190 12.20 -15.77 1.42
C GLY A 190 12.45 -14.98 0.12
N ILE A 191 13.31 -13.96 0.13
CA ILE A 191 13.72 -13.24 -1.08
C ILE A 191 14.42 -14.20 -2.05
N ILE A 192 15.41 -14.97 -1.58
CA ILE A 192 16.12 -15.95 -2.41
C ILE A 192 15.16 -17.01 -2.96
N GLU A 193 14.21 -17.48 -2.15
CA GLU A 193 13.17 -18.42 -2.57
C GLU A 193 12.32 -17.84 -3.70
N MET A 194 11.88 -16.59 -3.58
CA MET A 194 11.07 -15.94 -4.62
C MET A 194 11.86 -15.68 -5.90
N MET A 195 13.11 -15.22 -5.79
CA MET A 195 14.00 -15.05 -6.95
C MET A 195 14.19 -16.36 -7.71
N ARG A 196 14.42 -17.48 -7.01
CA ARG A 196 14.58 -18.82 -7.63
C ARG A 196 13.28 -19.35 -8.23
N ARG A 197 12.15 -19.13 -7.55
CA ARG A 197 10.81 -19.54 -8.01
C ARG A 197 10.46 -18.85 -9.31
N ASP A 198 10.67 -17.54 -9.38
CA ASP A 198 10.26 -16.69 -10.50
C ASP A 198 11.25 -16.72 -11.67
N ASN A 199 12.49 -17.18 -11.43
CA ASN A 199 13.56 -17.26 -12.44
C ASN A 199 14.17 -18.67 -12.49
N PRO A 200 13.41 -19.68 -12.97
CA PRO A 200 13.88 -21.06 -12.99
C PRO A 200 15.13 -21.21 -13.86
N GLY A 201 16.16 -21.88 -13.32
CA GLY A 201 17.42 -22.12 -14.02
C GLY A 201 18.46 -21.02 -13.86
N VAL A 202 18.15 -19.94 -13.13
CA VAL A 202 19.13 -18.93 -12.72
C VAL A 202 19.69 -19.31 -11.35
N ASP A 203 21.02 -19.34 -11.24
CA ASP A 203 21.69 -19.48 -9.95
C ASP A 203 21.69 -18.15 -9.18
N ILE A 204 21.44 -18.20 -7.87
CA ILE A 204 21.43 -17.00 -7.02
C ILE A 204 22.58 -17.12 -6.03
N ASP A 205 23.65 -16.37 -6.31
CA ASP A 205 24.82 -16.22 -5.44
C ASP A 205 24.53 -15.12 -4.41
N TRP A 206 24.30 -15.52 -3.17
CA TRP A 206 23.86 -14.62 -2.12
C TRP A 206 24.97 -14.38 -1.09
N ILE A 207 25.24 -13.10 -0.82
CA ILE A 207 26.11 -12.66 0.27
C ILE A 207 25.34 -11.76 1.24
N ASN A 208 25.33 -12.15 2.52
CA ASN A 208 24.82 -11.28 3.58
C ASN A 208 25.95 -10.42 4.16
N ALA A 209 25.91 -9.13 3.84
CA ALA A 209 26.88 -8.14 4.28
C ALA A 209 26.32 -7.23 5.39
N ALA A 210 25.24 -7.60 6.06
CA ALA A 210 24.60 -6.80 7.09
C ALA A 210 25.28 -6.90 8.45
N VAL A 211 25.16 -5.82 9.25
CA VAL A 211 25.93 -5.62 10.47
C VAL A 211 25.03 -5.07 11.57
N GLY A 212 24.90 -5.83 12.66
CA GLY A 212 24.08 -5.41 13.80
C GLY A 212 24.47 -4.04 14.37
N GLY A 213 23.46 -3.24 14.73
CA GLY A 213 23.65 -1.93 15.36
C GLY A 213 24.11 -0.79 14.43
N THR A 214 24.24 -1.05 13.13
CA THR A 214 24.66 -0.04 12.16
C THR A 214 23.49 0.77 11.59
N THR A 215 23.83 1.89 10.95
CA THR A 215 22.92 2.91 10.40
C THR A 215 23.21 3.17 8.92
N TRP A 216 22.37 3.98 8.27
CA TRP A 216 22.67 4.49 6.93
C TRP A 216 24.02 5.23 6.87
N GLY A 217 24.33 5.99 7.92
CA GLY A 217 25.59 6.76 8.02
C GLY A 217 26.83 5.87 8.12
N ASP A 218 26.72 4.71 8.76
CA ASP A 218 27.83 3.75 8.84
C ASP A 218 28.16 3.20 7.45
N PHE A 219 27.15 2.78 6.68
CA PHE A 219 27.36 2.29 5.32
C PHE A 219 27.85 3.40 4.37
N ALA A 220 27.20 4.58 4.40
CA ALA A 220 27.56 5.70 3.53
C ALA A 220 28.93 6.31 3.86
N GLY A 221 29.39 6.17 5.10
CA GLY A 221 30.59 6.79 5.63
C GLY A 221 31.88 6.01 5.35
N THR A 222 32.74 5.97 6.37
CA THR A 222 34.05 5.31 6.35
C THR A 222 34.10 4.12 7.30
N HIS A 223 32.94 3.53 7.63
CA HIS A 223 32.90 2.37 8.51
C HIS A 223 33.73 1.24 7.88
N PRO A 224 34.68 0.62 8.61
CA PRO A 224 35.46 -0.48 8.07
C PRO A 224 34.53 -1.65 7.70
N ALA A 225 34.87 -2.36 6.63
CA ALA A 225 34.24 -3.63 6.32
C ALA A 225 34.50 -4.64 7.45
N MET A 226 33.55 -5.55 7.64
CA MET A 226 33.61 -6.49 8.76
C MET A 226 34.63 -7.60 8.50
N PRO A 227 35.41 -8.05 9.51
CA PRO A 227 36.44 -9.07 9.30
C PRO A 227 35.94 -10.39 8.71
N TRP A 228 34.70 -10.80 8.99
CA TRP A 228 34.11 -12.04 8.44
C TRP A 228 33.74 -11.94 6.95
N LEU A 229 33.78 -10.73 6.39
CA LEU A 229 33.66 -10.50 4.95
C LEU A 229 35.03 -10.61 4.23
N ASP A 230 36.09 -10.95 4.98
CA ASP A 230 37.48 -11.04 4.52
C ASP A 230 37.94 -9.81 3.72
N PRO A 231 37.84 -8.59 4.30
CA PRO A 231 38.16 -7.36 3.58
C PRO A 231 39.67 -7.15 3.47
N THR A 232 40.07 -6.46 2.41
CA THR A 232 41.45 -5.96 2.31
C THR A 232 41.73 -4.89 3.38
N THR A 233 43.00 -4.69 3.75
CA THR A 233 43.39 -3.74 4.79
C THR A 233 42.80 -2.34 4.55
N ASN A 234 42.11 -1.80 5.55
CA ASN A 234 41.43 -0.49 5.53
C ASN A 234 40.29 -0.34 4.52
N GLN A 235 39.77 -1.42 3.95
CA GLN A 235 38.61 -1.34 3.06
C GLN A 235 37.36 -0.93 3.84
N THR A 236 36.65 0.10 3.35
CA THR A 236 35.36 0.49 3.93
C THR A 236 34.28 -0.52 3.55
N TRP A 237 33.19 -0.54 4.32
CA TRP A 237 32.07 -1.45 4.10
C TRP A 237 31.46 -1.28 2.71
N LYS A 238 31.18 -0.04 2.28
CA LYS A 238 30.66 0.25 0.93
C LYS A 238 31.66 -0.09 -0.18
N ASP A 239 32.95 0.13 0.03
CA ASP A 239 33.99 -0.22 -0.95
C ASP A 239 34.14 -1.75 -1.08
N TRP A 240 33.91 -2.48 0.01
CA TRP A 240 33.85 -3.93 -0.03
C TRP A 240 32.65 -4.43 -0.82
N VAL A 241 31.46 -3.87 -0.60
CA VAL A 241 30.26 -4.21 -1.38
C VAL A 241 30.49 -3.92 -2.86
N ALA A 242 31.06 -2.76 -3.19
CA ALA A 242 31.41 -2.41 -4.56
C ALA A 242 32.40 -3.40 -5.20
N ALA A 243 33.41 -3.85 -4.45
CA ALA A 243 34.41 -4.80 -4.91
C ALA A 243 33.81 -6.18 -5.26
N GLN A 244 32.67 -6.55 -4.65
CA GLN A 244 31.96 -7.79 -4.99
C GLN A 244 31.27 -7.73 -6.36
N ALA A 245 31.14 -6.53 -6.95
CA ALA A 245 30.41 -6.29 -8.19
C ALA A 245 29.01 -6.96 -8.16
N PRO A 246 28.11 -6.57 -7.24
CA PRO A 246 26.77 -7.15 -7.17
C PRO A 246 25.94 -6.84 -8.41
N ASP A 247 24.96 -7.70 -8.69
CA ASP A 247 23.91 -7.44 -9.68
C ASP A 247 22.69 -6.81 -9.04
N VAL A 248 22.38 -7.22 -7.81
CA VAL A 248 21.30 -6.67 -7.00
C VAL A 248 21.82 -6.37 -5.59
N VAL A 249 21.47 -5.20 -5.07
CA VAL A 249 21.76 -4.80 -3.69
C VAL A 249 20.47 -4.45 -2.96
N LEU A 250 20.19 -5.13 -1.85
CA LEU A 250 19.14 -4.73 -0.90
C LEU A 250 19.77 -3.89 0.23
N LEU A 251 19.32 -2.65 0.39
CA LEU A 251 19.67 -1.76 1.50
C LEU A 251 18.53 -1.74 2.52
N HIS A 252 18.76 -2.16 3.76
CA HIS A 252 17.73 -2.17 4.80
C HIS A 252 18.27 -1.67 6.15
N PHE A 253 17.91 -0.42 6.47
CA PHE A 253 18.26 0.29 7.69
C PHE A 253 17.05 1.11 8.16
N GLY A 254 17.17 1.77 9.31
CA GLY A 254 16.19 2.75 9.78
C GLY A 254 15.89 2.65 11.27
N GLY A 255 15.97 1.45 11.85
CA GLY A 255 15.69 1.24 13.27
C GLY A 255 16.73 1.93 14.17
N ASN A 256 18.01 1.75 13.85
CA ASN A 256 19.13 2.37 14.59
C ASN A 256 19.34 3.84 14.24
N ASP A 257 18.81 4.29 13.11
CA ASP A 257 18.91 5.68 12.67
C ASP A 257 18.03 6.62 13.52
N VAL A 258 16.98 6.12 14.17
CA VAL A 258 16.01 6.93 14.92
C VAL A 258 16.50 7.18 16.36
N PRO A 259 16.40 8.43 16.89
CA PRO A 259 15.70 9.60 16.35
C PRO A 259 16.62 10.59 15.61
N ASN A 260 17.70 10.10 14.99
CA ASN A 260 18.75 10.91 14.36
C ASN A 260 18.89 10.64 12.86
N PHE A 261 17.80 10.24 12.21
CA PHE A 261 17.80 9.75 10.83
C PHE A 261 18.30 10.83 9.88
N SER A 262 19.19 10.47 8.96
CA SER A 262 19.87 11.41 8.07
C SER A 262 19.51 11.13 6.62
N ALA A 263 18.72 12.03 6.02
CA ALA A 263 18.37 11.96 4.61
C ALA A 263 19.61 12.02 3.69
N VAL A 264 20.67 12.71 4.13
CA VAL A 264 21.93 12.82 3.39
C VAL A 264 22.62 11.47 3.26
N ASP A 265 22.59 10.64 4.31
CA ASP A 265 23.26 9.34 4.32
C ASP A 265 22.56 8.34 3.40
N VAL A 266 21.21 8.35 3.36
CA VAL A 266 20.43 7.57 2.40
C VAL A 266 20.80 7.92 0.96
N ILE A 267 20.79 9.22 0.63
CA ILE A 267 21.14 9.70 -0.71
C ILE A 267 22.59 9.35 -1.05
N SER A 268 23.51 9.49 -0.10
CA SER A 268 24.93 9.19 -0.30
C SER A 268 25.16 7.71 -0.61
N ALA A 269 24.52 6.81 0.15
CA ALA A 269 24.59 5.36 -0.08
C ALA A 269 24.08 4.97 -1.48
N ILE A 270 22.92 5.49 -1.88
CA ILE A 270 22.31 5.19 -3.18
C ILE A 270 23.14 5.78 -4.32
N THR A 271 23.58 7.03 -4.19
CA THR A 271 24.40 7.71 -5.20
C THR A 271 25.74 6.99 -5.40
N PHE A 272 26.34 6.48 -4.32
CA PHE A 272 27.56 5.68 -4.41
C PHE A 272 27.37 4.43 -5.27
N LEU A 273 26.31 3.65 -5.02
CA LEU A 273 26.01 2.44 -5.80
C LEU A 273 25.65 2.76 -7.26
N GLN A 274 24.92 3.85 -7.50
CA GLN A 274 24.59 4.33 -8.85
C GLN A 274 25.80 4.80 -9.65
N ALA A 275 26.90 5.16 -8.97
CA ALA A 275 28.14 5.60 -9.60
C ALA A 275 29.12 4.44 -9.91
N LEU A 276 28.77 3.19 -9.55
CA LEU A 276 29.63 2.04 -9.82
C LEU A 276 29.74 1.74 -11.32
N PRO A 277 30.88 1.22 -11.81
CA PRO A 277 31.03 0.84 -13.22
C PRO A 277 29.99 -0.18 -13.69
N LYS A 278 29.67 -1.15 -12.82
CA LYS A 278 28.50 -2.03 -12.96
C LYS A 278 27.48 -1.56 -11.93
N VAL A 279 26.45 -0.83 -12.40
CA VAL A 279 25.40 -0.32 -11.53
C VAL A 279 24.47 -1.48 -11.14
N PRO A 280 24.38 -1.86 -9.86
CA PRO A 280 23.46 -2.89 -9.42
C PRO A 280 22.02 -2.38 -9.44
N ASP A 281 21.06 -3.30 -9.48
CA ASP A 281 19.67 -2.98 -9.16
C ASP A 281 19.56 -2.75 -7.64
N ILE A 282 19.16 -1.54 -7.23
CA ILE A 282 19.11 -1.14 -5.82
C ILE A 282 17.68 -1.27 -5.31
N ILE A 283 17.47 -2.14 -4.32
CA ILE A 283 16.19 -2.30 -3.61
C ILE A 283 16.33 -1.70 -2.22
N VAL A 284 15.34 -0.94 -1.76
CA VAL A 284 15.30 -0.39 -0.40
C VAL A 284 14.28 -1.13 0.45
N GLY A 285 14.69 -1.61 1.63
CA GLY A 285 13.76 -2.07 2.66
C GLY A 285 13.25 -0.90 3.48
N ILE A 286 11.94 -0.61 3.41
CA ILE A 286 11.30 0.30 4.38
C ILE A 286 11.05 -0.52 5.64
N THR A 287 11.86 -0.27 6.66
CA THR A 287 11.83 -1.05 7.90
C THR A 287 10.48 -0.97 8.62
N TYR A 288 10.20 -1.95 9.47
CA TYR A 288 8.92 -2.09 10.17
C TYR A 288 8.93 -1.44 11.55
N ARG A 289 7.74 -1.11 12.06
CA ARG A 289 7.57 -0.50 13.39
C ARG A 289 8.04 -1.45 14.49
N PRO A 290 8.66 -0.96 15.57
CA PRO A 290 8.92 -1.77 16.75
C PRO A 290 7.70 -1.90 17.65
N SER A 291 7.83 -2.73 18.69
CA SER A 291 6.82 -2.97 19.71
C SER A 291 6.40 -1.69 20.44
N TYR A 292 5.12 -1.65 20.85
CA TYR A 292 4.63 -0.69 21.84
C TYR A 292 4.90 -1.14 23.29
N SER A 293 5.41 -2.35 23.48
CA SER A 293 5.69 -2.85 24.82
C SER A 293 6.95 -2.21 25.40
N LYS A 294 6.85 -1.84 26.68
CA LYS A 294 8.00 -1.53 27.52
C LYS A 294 8.70 -2.80 28.05
N ASP A 295 8.09 -3.96 27.85
CA ASP A 295 8.61 -5.24 28.29
C ASP A 295 9.72 -5.68 27.35
N VAL A 296 10.92 -5.28 27.70
CA VAL A 296 12.18 -5.61 27.03
C VAL A 296 12.96 -6.60 27.88
N MET A 297 13.98 -7.25 27.31
CA MET A 297 14.81 -8.16 28.11
C MET A 297 15.57 -7.41 29.20
N PRO A 298 15.91 -8.08 30.32
CA PRO A 298 16.80 -7.49 31.32
C PRO A 298 18.10 -6.99 30.68
N GLY A 299 18.44 -5.72 30.89
CA GLY A 299 19.58 -5.04 30.27
C GLY A 299 19.26 -4.25 29.00
N GLU A 300 18.03 -4.31 28.48
CA GLU A 300 17.56 -3.55 27.32
C GLU A 300 16.64 -2.38 27.68
N GLU A 301 16.48 -2.05 28.96
CA GLU A 301 15.53 -1.04 29.46
C GLU A 301 15.83 0.38 28.96
N PHE A 302 17.02 0.60 28.41
CA PHE A 302 17.41 1.83 27.75
C PHE A 302 16.72 2.03 26.38
N LEU A 303 16.14 0.98 25.80
CA LEU A 303 15.42 1.02 24.53
C LEU A 303 14.02 1.61 24.74
N LYS A 304 13.79 2.78 24.15
CA LYS A 304 12.58 3.60 24.36
C LYS A 304 11.59 3.55 23.19
N TYR A 305 11.52 2.42 22.49
CA TYR A 305 10.69 2.27 21.29
C TYR A 305 9.20 2.51 21.54
N TYR A 306 8.70 2.17 22.74
CA TYR A 306 7.31 2.39 23.14
C TYR A 306 6.93 3.88 23.30
N THR A 307 7.90 4.79 23.32
CA THR A 307 7.61 6.22 23.56
C THR A 307 7.02 6.90 22.33
N THR A 308 6.14 7.88 22.57
CA THR A 308 5.49 8.68 21.51
C THR A 308 6.51 9.35 20.60
N ASP A 309 7.55 9.94 21.18
CA ASP A 309 8.55 10.70 20.43
C ASP A 309 9.36 9.78 19.53
N TRP A 310 9.72 8.59 20.01
CA TRP A 310 10.43 7.61 19.20
C TRP A 310 9.55 7.09 18.05
N GLN A 311 8.29 6.74 18.32
CA GLN A 311 7.34 6.29 17.29
C GLN A 311 7.10 7.36 16.23
N LYS A 312 6.93 8.63 16.62
CA LYS A 312 6.81 9.76 15.69
C LYS A 312 8.06 9.94 14.84
N ALA A 313 9.24 9.84 15.45
CA ALA A 313 10.49 9.99 14.74
C ALA A 313 10.73 8.84 13.75
N PHE A 314 10.33 7.63 14.13
CA PHE A 314 10.31 6.50 13.22
C PHE A 314 9.39 6.75 12.02
N GLN A 315 8.13 7.15 12.25
CA GLN A 315 7.19 7.48 11.16
C GLN A 315 7.74 8.55 10.21
N ALA A 316 8.41 9.56 10.76
CA ALA A 316 9.04 10.60 9.96
C ALA A 316 10.16 10.01 9.06
N ALA A 317 11.03 9.17 9.61
CA ALA A 317 12.14 8.53 8.90
C ALA A 317 11.67 7.56 7.80
N ILE A 318 10.77 6.61 8.13
CA ILE A 318 10.25 5.66 7.14
C ILE A 318 9.38 6.34 6.08
N GLY A 319 8.62 7.38 6.46
CA GLY A 319 7.84 8.19 5.55
C GLY A 319 8.71 8.93 4.53
N TRP A 320 9.83 9.50 5.00
CA TRP A 320 10.81 10.13 4.14
C TRP A 320 11.45 9.12 3.18
N THR A 321 11.90 7.96 3.68
CA THR A 321 12.53 6.92 2.84
C THR A 321 11.56 6.38 1.80
N ARG A 322 10.29 6.11 2.18
CA ARG A 322 9.24 5.64 1.27
C ARG A 322 8.98 6.63 0.14
N THR A 323 8.74 7.89 0.50
CA THR A 323 8.46 8.93 -0.50
C THR A 323 9.69 9.27 -1.35
N TYR A 324 10.91 9.11 -0.82
CA TYR A 324 12.14 9.20 -1.61
C TYR A 324 12.22 8.08 -2.67
N CYS A 325 11.90 6.85 -2.31
CA CYS A 325 11.88 5.73 -3.26
C CYS A 325 10.83 5.97 -4.35
N GLN A 326 9.62 6.37 -3.97
CA GLN A 326 8.54 6.73 -4.89
C GLN A 326 8.96 7.87 -5.85
N ALA A 327 9.61 8.92 -5.32
CA ALA A 327 10.02 10.09 -6.09
C ALA A 327 11.15 9.81 -7.10
N ASN A 328 12.02 8.84 -6.81
CA ASN A 328 13.17 8.53 -7.65
C ASN A 328 13.01 7.20 -8.42
N GLY A 329 11.83 6.57 -8.37
CA GLY A 329 11.56 5.31 -9.06
C GLY A 329 12.37 4.11 -8.55
N ILE A 330 12.88 4.19 -7.32
CA ILE A 330 13.70 3.14 -6.70
C ILE A 330 12.76 2.06 -6.18
N PRO A 331 12.95 0.77 -6.54
CA PRO A 331 12.12 -0.30 -6.02
C PRO A 331 12.33 -0.44 -4.50
N TYR A 332 11.27 -0.76 -3.79
CA TYR A 332 11.32 -0.93 -2.34
C TYR A 332 10.40 -2.04 -1.86
N ILE A 333 10.63 -2.52 -0.64
CA ILE A 333 9.77 -3.47 0.07
C ILE A 333 9.26 -2.78 1.34
N ASP A 334 7.95 -2.62 1.46
CA ASP A 334 7.33 -1.82 2.53
C ASP A 334 6.91 -2.65 3.74
N PHE A 335 7.87 -3.06 4.58
CA PHE A 335 7.57 -3.88 5.75
C PHE A 335 6.68 -3.14 6.77
N ASP A 336 6.84 -1.81 6.91
CA ASP A 336 5.99 -0.97 7.77
C ASP A 336 4.51 -1.04 7.39
N ARG A 337 4.17 -1.02 6.10
CA ARG A 337 2.77 -1.06 5.66
C ARG A 337 2.08 -2.36 6.10
N TYR A 338 2.76 -3.50 5.95
CA TYR A 338 2.21 -4.81 6.38
C TYR A 338 2.02 -4.85 7.90
N VAL A 339 2.98 -4.33 8.67
CA VAL A 339 2.84 -4.26 10.13
C VAL A 339 1.76 -3.28 10.54
N SER A 340 1.65 -2.11 9.90
CA SER A 340 0.61 -1.12 10.21
C SER A 340 -0.79 -1.69 9.96
N VAL A 341 -0.98 -2.44 8.89
CA VAL A 341 -2.27 -3.09 8.61
C VAL A 341 -2.52 -4.27 9.54
N GLY A 342 -1.53 -5.16 9.71
CA GLY A 342 -1.70 -6.40 10.48
C GLY A 342 -1.80 -6.17 11.99
N ARG A 343 -1.02 -5.22 12.52
CA ARG A 343 -0.92 -4.86 13.94
C ARG A 343 -1.81 -3.68 14.32
N ASP A 344 -1.71 -2.58 13.58
CA ASP A 344 -2.36 -1.31 13.95
C ASP A 344 -3.74 -1.12 13.28
N GLY A 345 -4.10 -1.98 12.31
CA GLY A 345 -5.42 -1.99 11.66
C GLY A 345 -5.66 -0.82 10.72
N TYR A 346 -4.62 -0.30 10.07
CA TYR A 346 -4.78 0.77 9.08
C TYR A 346 -3.69 0.75 8.01
N ASP A 347 -4.02 1.26 6.82
CA ASP A 347 -3.06 1.38 5.72
C ASP A 347 -2.49 2.81 5.64
N PRO A 348 -1.19 3.02 5.90
CA PRO A 348 -0.55 4.34 5.83
C PRO A 348 -0.48 4.91 4.40
N GLU A 349 -0.77 4.13 3.36
CA GLU A 349 -0.77 4.59 1.97
C GLU A 349 -2.17 4.89 1.42
N ASP A 350 -3.25 4.59 2.17
CA ASP A 350 -4.63 4.89 1.78
C ASP A 350 -5.24 5.96 2.71
N VAL A 351 -5.02 7.23 2.36
CA VAL A 351 -5.48 8.39 3.12
C VAL A 351 -6.51 9.23 2.34
N GLY A 352 -7.64 9.49 2.98
CA GLY A 352 -8.66 10.46 2.60
C GLY A 352 -8.45 11.80 3.28
N LEU A 353 -8.86 12.89 2.61
CA LEU A 353 -8.80 14.24 3.18
C LEU A 353 -10.18 14.72 3.60
N SER A 354 -10.25 15.35 4.77
CA SER A 354 -11.47 15.91 5.34
C SER A 354 -11.44 17.44 5.32
N THR A 355 -12.53 18.06 4.88
CA THR A 355 -12.64 19.53 4.79
C THR A 355 -12.68 20.16 6.18
N ILE A 356 -11.84 21.18 6.41
CA ILE A 356 -11.86 21.99 7.63
C ILE A 356 -13.05 22.95 7.61
N VAL A 357 -13.68 23.16 8.76
CA VAL A 357 -14.66 24.23 8.95
C VAL A 357 -13.95 25.43 9.60
N PRO A 358 -13.93 26.61 8.97
CA PRO A 358 -13.33 27.81 9.54
C PRO A 358 -13.90 28.14 10.92
N GLN A 359 -13.05 28.68 11.80
CA GLN A 359 -13.40 28.94 13.19
C GLN A 359 -12.99 30.36 13.59
N ALA A 360 -13.94 31.13 14.11
CA ALA A 360 -13.68 32.47 14.62
C ALA A 360 -12.56 32.48 15.68
N GLY A 361 -11.72 33.51 15.67
CA GLY A 361 -10.58 33.65 16.59
C GLY A 361 -9.30 32.90 16.17
N THR A 362 -9.31 32.19 15.03
CA THR A 362 -8.13 31.54 14.45
C THR A 362 -7.57 32.33 13.26
N SER A 363 -6.45 31.87 12.68
CA SER A 363 -5.90 32.44 11.43
C SER A 363 -6.75 32.12 10.19
N MET A 364 -7.84 31.35 10.33
CA MET A 364 -8.86 31.10 9.31
C MET A 364 -10.28 31.27 9.91
N PRO A 365 -10.73 32.53 10.11
CA PRO A 365 -12.00 32.82 10.77
C PRO A 365 -13.25 32.53 9.93
N ALA A 366 -13.14 32.61 8.60
CA ALA A 366 -14.19 32.28 7.64
C ALA A 366 -13.58 31.93 6.29
N TYR A 367 -14.29 31.13 5.48
CA TYR A 367 -14.00 31.03 4.06
C TYR A 367 -14.37 32.33 3.36
N ASN A 368 -13.69 32.65 2.26
CA ASN A 368 -13.90 33.87 1.48
C ASN A 368 -13.63 35.18 2.28
N ALA A 369 -12.85 35.11 3.35
CA ALA A 369 -12.37 36.29 4.06
C ALA A 369 -10.90 36.53 3.72
N TRP A 370 -10.57 37.77 3.35
CA TRP A 370 -9.18 38.19 3.20
C TRP A 370 -8.47 38.14 4.54
N THR A 371 -7.30 37.50 4.57
CA THR A 371 -6.44 37.36 5.74
C THR A 371 -4.98 37.54 5.33
N LYS A 372 -4.13 37.78 6.33
CA LYS A 372 -2.68 37.85 6.16
C LYS A 372 -2.01 37.10 7.30
N GLY A 373 -0.83 36.56 7.02
CA GLY A 373 0.00 35.89 8.01
C GLY A 373 0.77 36.85 8.92
N VAL A 374 1.73 36.28 9.64
CA VAL A 374 2.66 37.00 10.52
C VAL A 374 3.76 37.61 9.67
N ALA A 375 3.97 38.93 9.79
CA ALA A 375 5.02 39.62 9.05
C ALA A 375 6.42 39.11 9.44
N ASN A 376 7.27 38.91 8.43
CA ASN A 376 8.64 38.44 8.54
C ASN A 376 9.50 39.21 7.52
N GLY A 377 9.90 40.44 7.88
CA GLY A 377 10.62 41.34 6.97
C GLY A 377 9.80 41.74 5.75
N ASN A 378 10.33 41.50 4.54
CA ASN A 378 9.65 41.76 3.26
C ASN A 378 8.71 40.62 2.83
N SER A 379 8.45 39.68 3.74
CA SER A 379 7.55 38.55 3.56
C SER A 379 6.58 38.44 4.73
N TRP A 380 5.62 37.53 4.62
CA TRP A 380 4.84 37.07 5.75
C TRP A 380 4.60 35.56 5.67
N ASP A 381 4.47 34.94 6.83
CA ASP A 381 4.28 33.51 7.01
C ASP A 381 2.87 33.23 7.50
N TRP A 382 2.18 32.30 6.86
CA TRP A 382 0.92 31.76 7.36
C TRP A 382 1.08 30.28 7.67
N ASP A 383 1.17 30.01 8.96
CA ASP A 383 1.03 28.67 9.51
C ASP A 383 -0.43 28.25 9.43
N PHE A 384 -0.66 26.98 9.10
CA PHE A 384 -2.00 26.41 9.09
C PHE A 384 -2.64 26.59 10.48
N PRO A 385 -3.95 26.85 10.53
CA PRO A 385 -4.63 27.15 11.79
C PRO A 385 -4.73 25.92 12.70
N ALA A 386 -4.77 26.14 14.01
CA ALA A 386 -5.06 25.08 15.00
C ALA A 386 -6.57 24.74 15.02
N ILE A 387 -7.08 24.21 13.91
CA ILE A 387 -8.49 23.80 13.74
C ILE A 387 -8.54 22.31 13.40
N GLN A 388 -9.50 21.60 13.98
CA GLN A 388 -9.70 20.19 13.77
C GLN A 388 -10.69 19.91 12.62
N SER A 389 -10.41 18.91 11.79
CA SER A 389 -11.34 18.34 10.82
C SER A 389 -12.46 17.56 11.53
N PRO A 390 -13.58 17.25 10.83
CA PRO A 390 -14.61 16.35 11.37
C PRO A 390 -14.08 14.97 11.78
N THR A 391 -12.98 14.52 11.17
CA THR A 391 -12.30 13.25 11.45
C THR A 391 -11.29 13.29 12.60
N GLY A 392 -11.06 14.48 13.18
CA GLY A 392 -10.19 14.65 14.33
C GLY A 392 -8.74 15.07 14.02
N THR A 393 -8.39 15.34 12.77
CA THR A 393 -7.05 15.77 12.36
C THR A 393 -6.91 17.29 12.43
N MET A 394 -5.84 17.76 13.06
CA MET A 394 -5.56 19.18 13.22
C MET A 394 -4.88 19.71 11.96
N ALA A 395 -5.32 20.85 11.43
CA ALA A 395 -4.71 21.44 10.24
C ALA A 395 -3.26 21.89 10.45
N ASN A 396 -2.88 22.24 11.68
CA ASN A 396 -1.50 22.55 12.06
C ASN A 396 -0.70 21.33 12.55
N ALA A 397 -1.26 20.12 12.47
CA ALA A 397 -0.59 18.87 12.79
C ALA A 397 -1.17 17.75 11.90
N CYS A 398 -0.85 17.80 10.60
CA CYS A 398 -1.30 16.84 9.58
C CYS A 398 -0.13 16.38 8.70
N THR A 399 -0.31 15.27 7.98
CA THR A 399 0.68 14.75 7.02
C THR A 399 0.34 15.15 5.58
N ASP A 400 -0.96 15.19 5.28
CA ASP A 400 -1.50 15.39 3.95
C ASP A 400 -2.50 16.54 3.96
N TYR A 401 -2.46 17.36 2.92
CA TYR A 401 -3.39 18.47 2.79
C TYR A 401 -3.61 18.90 1.35
N SER A 402 -4.75 19.52 1.13
CA SER A 402 -5.12 20.23 -0.09
C SER A 402 -5.73 21.57 0.30
N TYR A 403 -5.30 22.64 -0.35
CA TYR A 403 -5.71 23.99 -0.01
C TYR A 403 -5.87 24.83 -1.28
N THR A 404 -7.00 25.52 -1.37
CA THR A 404 -7.32 26.43 -2.47
C THR A 404 -7.53 27.83 -1.93
N MET A 405 -6.97 28.81 -2.62
CA MET A 405 -6.95 30.20 -2.15
C MET A 405 -7.00 31.21 -3.30
N ARG A 406 -7.33 32.46 -2.95
CA ARG A 406 -7.13 33.62 -3.81
C ARG A 406 -6.05 34.53 -3.25
N LEU A 407 -5.28 35.18 -4.12
CA LEU A 407 -4.28 36.19 -3.74
C LEU A 407 -4.64 37.54 -4.37
N ASP A 408 -4.67 38.60 -3.58
CA ASP A 408 -5.02 39.95 -4.05
C ASP A 408 -3.86 40.70 -4.72
N THR A 409 -2.65 40.20 -4.53
CA THR A 409 -1.39 40.83 -4.94
C THR A 409 -0.50 39.78 -5.53
N LEU A 410 0.22 40.13 -6.60
CA LEU A 410 1.22 39.25 -7.20
C LEU A 410 2.42 39.12 -6.24
N PRO A 411 2.71 37.94 -5.67
CA PRO A 411 3.90 37.75 -4.88
C PRO A 411 5.14 37.80 -5.79
N THR A 412 6.33 38.00 -5.23
CA THR A 412 7.59 37.66 -5.92
C THR A 412 7.74 36.14 -5.96
N MET A 413 7.48 35.48 -4.82
CA MET A 413 7.60 34.04 -4.67
C MET A 413 6.63 33.53 -3.61
N LEU A 414 6.09 32.34 -3.83
CA LEU A 414 5.42 31.52 -2.81
C LEU A 414 6.33 30.38 -2.40
N ILE A 415 6.42 30.12 -1.10
CA ILE A 415 7.12 28.95 -0.56
C ILE A 415 6.11 28.13 0.23
N TYR A 416 5.96 26.87 -0.12
CA TYR A 416 5.20 25.89 0.65
C TYR A 416 6.20 25.01 1.41
N THR A 417 6.27 25.19 2.72
CA THR A 417 7.14 24.36 3.56
C THR A 417 6.43 23.06 3.90
N LEU A 418 7.02 21.96 3.43
CA LEU A 418 6.53 20.60 3.56
C LEU A 418 7.18 19.84 4.71
N ASP A 419 8.34 20.27 5.19
CA ASP A 419 9.00 19.86 6.43
C ASP A 419 10.17 20.82 6.70
N ASN A 420 10.48 21.06 7.97
CA ASN A 420 11.58 21.93 8.41
C ASN A 420 12.62 21.19 9.28
N GLY A 421 12.65 19.86 9.27
CA GLY A 421 13.61 19.06 10.03
C GLY A 421 13.09 18.70 11.41
N SER A 422 11.82 18.29 11.46
CA SER A 422 11.10 17.93 12.69
C SER A 422 11.12 16.42 12.92
N ASN A 423 10.75 16.00 14.14
CA ASN A 423 10.56 14.59 14.50
C ASN A 423 11.77 13.69 14.14
N GLY A 424 13.00 14.12 14.47
CA GLY A 424 14.18 13.28 14.35
C GLY A 424 14.72 13.03 12.92
N VAL A 425 14.17 13.72 11.91
CA VAL A 425 14.71 13.72 10.54
C VAL A 425 15.69 14.89 10.39
N LYS A 426 16.96 14.57 10.14
CA LYS A 426 18.01 15.53 9.85
C LYS A 426 18.04 15.83 8.35
N ILE A 427 17.66 17.06 8.01
CA ILE A 427 17.73 17.62 6.66
C ILE A 427 18.72 18.78 6.62
N SER A 428 19.35 19.01 5.46
CA SER A 428 20.32 20.10 5.27
C SER A 428 19.67 21.47 5.05
N ARG A 429 18.39 21.47 4.68
CA ARG A 429 17.58 22.67 4.39
C ARG A 429 16.09 22.29 4.46
N PRO A 430 15.16 23.25 4.57
CA PRO A 430 13.73 22.95 4.59
C PRO A 430 13.31 22.18 3.33
N ASN A 431 12.50 21.14 3.53
CA ASN A 431 11.77 20.49 2.45
C ASN A 431 10.64 21.43 2.03
N SER A 432 10.67 21.92 0.80
CA SER A 432 9.79 22.99 0.37
C SER A 432 9.64 23.02 -1.13
N VAL A 433 8.51 23.56 -1.59
CA VAL A 433 8.26 23.91 -2.99
C VAL A 433 8.25 25.43 -3.13
N TYR A 434 8.96 25.92 -4.15
CA TYR A 434 9.17 27.33 -4.43
C TYR A 434 8.55 27.67 -5.77
N ILE A 435 7.81 28.78 -5.84
CA ILE A 435 7.09 29.20 -7.04
C ILE A 435 7.33 30.69 -7.25
N TRP A 436 8.03 31.06 -8.31
CA TRP A 436 8.35 32.44 -8.67
C TRP A 436 7.36 33.02 -9.66
N PHE A 437 7.03 34.29 -9.43
CA PHE A 437 6.06 35.08 -10.17
C PHE A 437 6.71 36.34 -10.76
N ASN A 438 8.03 36.38 -10.85
CA ASN A 438 8.81 37.54 -11.28
C ASN A 438 9.96 37.19 -12.23
N ASP A 439 9.92 36.01 -12.85
CA ASP A 439 10.96 35.59 -13.78
C ASP A 439 10.95 36.44 -15.06
N ALA A 440 12.14 36.73 -15.59
CA ALA A 440 12.31 37.59 -16.76
C ALA A 440 11.66 37.03 -18.04
N SER A 441 11.41 35.71 -18.11
CA SER A 441 10.70 35.08 -19.23
C SER A 441 9.21 35.44 -19.29
N GLY A 442 8.64 36.06 -18.24
CA GLY A 442 7.20 36.29 -18.14
C GLY A 442 6.38 35.03 -17.79
N LYS A 443 7.06 33.94 -17.42
CA LYS A 443 6.46 32.65 -17.07
C LYS A 443 6.65 32.33 -15.59
N LEU A 444 5.77 31.48 -15.05
CA LEU A 444 5.97 30.91 -13.72
C LEU A 444 7.17 29.98 -13.75
N VAL A 445 7.99 30.06 -12.72
CA VAL A 445 9.12 29.15 -12.49
C VAL A 445 8.85 28.44 -11.18
N TYR A 446 9.17 27.15 -11.10
CA TYR A 446 9.14 26.44 -9.83
C TYR A 446 10.45 25.70 -9.56
N SER A 447 10.66 25.35 -8.30
CA SER A 447 11.68 24.40 -7.89
C SER A 447 11.27 23.75 -6.57
N TYR A 448 12.05 22.77 -6.11
CA TYR A 448 11.77 22.08 -4.87
C TYR A 448 13.06 21.62 -4.17
N SER A 449 12.95 21.39 -2.87
CA SER A 449 13.94 20.69 -2.06
C SER A 449 13.27 19.53 -1.32
N ASP A 450 13.92 18.38 -1.30
CA ASP A 450 13.53 17.17 -0.55
C ASP A 450 14.14 17.13 0.87
N GLY A 451 14.74 18.25 1.30
CA GLY A 451 15.54 18.35 2.52
C GLY A 451 17.06 18.29 2.28
N VAL A 452 17.49 17.86 1.09
CA VAL A 452 18.91 17.76 0.72
C VAL A 452 19.22 18.54 -0.55
N LYS A 453 18.43 18.34 -1.62
CA LYS A 453 18.60 18.99 -2.92
C LYS A 453 18.51 20.50 -2.82
N ASN A 454 19.44 21.21 -3.47
CA ASN A 454 19.40 22.67 -3.54
C ASN A 454 18.26 23.13 -4.48
N PRO A 455 17.28 23.93 -4.00
CA PRO A 455 16.20 24.42 -4.85
C PRO A 455 16.67 25.31 -5.99
N ASP A 456 17.86 25.92 -5.92
CA ASP A 456 18.39 26.70 -7.04
C ASP A 456 18.87 25.84 -8.21
N THR A 457 19.22 24.58 -7.96
CA THR A 457 19.66 23.64 -9.01
C THR A 457 18.50 22.89 -9.66
N THR A 458 17.27 23.06 -9.16
CA THR A 458 16.06 22.37 -9.64
C THR A 458 15.04 23.32 -10.26
N LYS A 459 15.44 24.54 -10.66
CA LYS A 459 14.55 25.53 -11.27
C LYS A 459 14.09 25.08 -12.65
N ILE A 460 12.77 25.11 -12.84
CA ILE A 460 12.09 24.74 -14.08
C ILE A 460 11.18 25.91 -14.49
N ILE A 461 11.43 26.45 -15.67
CA ILE A 461 10.55 27.46 -16.30
C ILE A 461 9.38 26.72 -16.94
N THR A 462 8.16 27.17 -16.64
CA THR A 462 6.92 26.57 -17.17
C THR A 462 6.42 27.32 -18.41
N ASP A 463 5.42 26.76 -19.10
CA ASP A 463 4.71 27.48 -20.15
C ASP A 463 3.58 28.39 -19.61
N VAL A 464 3.31 28.32 -18.30
CA VAL A 464 2.24 29.06 -17.65
C VAL A 464 2.65 30.52 -17.48
N PRO A 465 1.91 31.49 -18.06
CA PRO A 465 2.25 32.91 -17.95
C PRO A 465 2.05 33.43 -16.52
N ILE A 466 2.85 34.43 -16.14
CA ILE A 466 2.63 35.18 -14.90
C ILE A 466 1.30 35.95 -15.02
N PRO A 467 0.39 35.83 -14.04
CA PRO A 467 -0.87 36.58 -14.04
C PRO A 467 -0.64 38.10 -14.07
N THR A 468 -1.45 38.81 -14.86
CA THR A 468 -1.41 40.28 -14.99
C THR A 468 -2.66 40.93 -14.37
N ASN A 469 -2.59 42.23 -14.07
CA ASN A 469 -3.70 43.00 -13.48
C ASN A 469 -4.25 42.41 -12.17
N VAL A 470 -3.37 41.82 -11.35
CA VAL A 470 -3.75 41.18 -10.09
C VAL A 470 -4.21 42.25 -9.09
N SER A 471 -5.40 42.04 -8.53
CA SER A 471 -5.99 42.89 -7.48
C SER A 471 -7.01 42.09 -6.68
N ALA A 472 -7.56 42.64 -5.59
CA ALA A 472 -8.67 42.01 -4.86
C ALA A 472 -9.91 41.72 -5.73
N ASN A 473 -10.13 42.51 -6.80
CA ASN A 473 -11.24 42.32 -7.76
C ASN A 473 -10.89 41.40 -8.94
N ASN A 474 -9.60 41.13 -9.14
CA ASN A 474 -9.08 40.20 -10.14
C ASN A 474 -7.95 39.37 -9.51
N PRO A 475 -8.27 38.50 -8.54
CA PRO A 475 -7.25 37.83 -7.75
C PRO A 475 -6.65 36.64 -8.50
N ILE A 476 -5.45 36.24 -8.10
CA ILE A 476 -4.88 34.96 -8.52
C ILE A 476 -5.66 33.85 -7.81
N LEU A 477 -6.24 32.91 -8.55
CA LEU A 477 -6.80 31.68 -7.99
C LEU A 477 -5.77 30.57 -8.12
N CYS A 478 -5.46 29.90 -7.02
CA CYS A 478 -4.54 28.77 -7.02
C CYS A 478 -4.89 27.70 -5.98
N ALA A 479 -4.40 26.49 -6.23
CA ALA A 479 -4.50 25.37 -5.32
C ALA A 479 -3.13 24.69 -5.13
N PHE A 480 -2.92 24.20 -3.93
CA PHE A 480 -1.75 23.41 -3.56
C PHE A 480 -2.19 22.10 -2.91
N GLU A 481 -1.60 20.99 -3.33
CA GLU A 481 -1.88 19.64 -2.83
C GLU A 481 -0.55 19.00 -2.44
N ALA A 482 -0.50 18.38 -1.27
CA ALA A 482 0.64 17.61 -0.80
C ALA A 482 0.11 16.30 -0.18
N ILE A 483 0.05 15.25 -1.00
CA ILE A 483 -0.53 13.95 -0.65
C ILE A 483 0.51 12.85 -0.90
N GLY A 484 1.03 12.25 0.18
CA GLY A 484 2.13 11.29 0.13
C GLY A 484 3.37 11.94 -0.48
N ALA A 485 4.03 11.25 -1.42
CA ALA A 485 5.13 11.84 -2.19
C ALA A 485 4.66 12.92 -3.18
N ARG A 486 3.39 12.92 -3.59
CA ARG A 486 2.91 13.81 -4.65
C ARG A 486 2.68 15.23 -4.13
N VAL A 487 3.25 16.19 -4.83
CA VAL A 487 3.03 17.61 -4.61
C VAL A 487 2.61 18.27 -5.91
N ARG A 488 1.54 19.07 -5.83
CA ARG A 488 0.96 19.74 -7.00
C ARG A 488 0.63 21.18 -6.67
N PHE A 489 0.96 22.08 -7.58
CA PHE A 489 0.46 23.44 -7.59
C PHE A 489 -0.26 23.72 -8.90
N ARG A 490 -1.44 24.32 -8.79
CA ARG A 490 -2.28 24.73 -9.91
C ARG A 490 -2.66 26.18 -9.78
N ILE A 491 -2.85 26.84 -10.91
CA ILE A 491 -3.26 28.24 -10.98
C ILE A 491 -4.29 28.43 -12.09
N PHE A 492 -5.29 29.27 -11.85
CA PHE A 492 -6.22 29.63 -12.90
C PHE A 492 -5.55 30.57 -13.90
N VAL A 493 -5.59 30.18 -15.17
CA VAL A 493 -5.22 31.02 -16.31
C VAL A 493 -6.46 31.15 -17.20
N PRO A 494 -6.89 32.37 -17.57
CA PRO A 494 -8.01 32.55 -18.47
C PRO A 494 -7.85 31.75 -19.77
N PHE A 495 -8.92 31.08 -20.21
CA PHE A 495 -8.87 30.29 -21.45
C PHE A 495 -8.63 31.19 -22.66
N VAL A 496 -7.73 30.77 -23.56
CA VAL A 496 -7.40 31.49 -24.80
C VAL A 496 -8.66 31.75 -25.65
N ASN A 497 -9.53 30.74 -25.78
CA ASN A 497 -10.73 30.81 -26.61
C ASN A 497 -11.99 31.24 -25.84
N TYR A 498 -11.92 31.36 -24.51
CA TYR A 498 -13.05 31.77 -23.68
C TYR A 498 -12.58 32.60 -22.47
N THR A 499 -12.03 33.77 -22.77
CA THR A 499 -11.42 34.69 -21.80
C THR A 499 -12.41 35.27 -20.77
N ALA A 500 -13.72 35.16 -21.02
CA ALA A 500 -14.77 35.60 -20.12
C ALA A 500 -15.14 34.55 -19.05
N TYR A 501 -14.63 33.32 -19.15
CA TYR A 501 -14.89 32.30 -18.15
C TYR A 501 -14.28 32.70 -16.81
N ALA A 502 -15.09 32.59 -15.76
CA ALA A 502 -14.62 32.56 -14.39
C ALA A 502 -15.26 31.36 -13.69
N PRO A 503 -14.52 30.60 -12.86
CA PRO A 503 -15.04 29.40 -12.21
C PRO A 503 -16.17 29.69 -11.20
N GLY A 504 -16.39 30.94 -10.81
CA GLY A 504 -17.44 31.32 -9.87
C GLY A 504 -17.28 30.57 -8.55
N ALA A 505 -18.34 29.88 -8.10
CA ALA A 505 -18.31 29.07 -6.87
C ALA A 505 -17.55 27.74 -6.99
N LEU A 506 -17.09 27.37 -8.19
CA LEU A 506 -16.29 26.16 -8.43
C LEU A 506 -14.79 26.40 -8.22
N ASP A 507 -14.41 27.64 -7.96
CA ASP A 507 -13.03 28.03 -7.64
C ASP A 507 -12.47 27.25 -6.45
N LYS A 508 -13.27 27.04 -5.40
CA LYS A 508 -12.93 26.24 -4.21
C LYS A 508 -12.65 24.75 -4.48
N PHE A 509 -12.91 24.28 -5.69
CA PHE A 509 -12.60 22.92 -6.16
C PHE A 509 -11.42 22.89 -7.14
N GLY A 510 -10.80 24.04 -7.43
CA GLY A 510 -9.72 24.16 -8.41
C GLY A 510 -10.18 23.98 -9.86
N THR A 511 -11.46 24.26 -10.14
CA THR A 511 -12.01 24.06 -11.49
C THR A 511 -11.40 25.03 -12.49
N GLY A 512 -10.91 24.51 -13.63
CA GLY A 512 -10.31 25.30 -14.70
C GLY A 512 -8.87 25.75 -14.42
N GLU A 513 -8.26 25.31 -13.31
CA GLU A 513 -6.85 25.62 -13.04
C GLU A 513 -5.91 24.80 -13.93
N THR A 514 -4.84 25.44 -14.39
CA THR A 514 -3.72 24.81 -15.09
C THR A 514 -2.66 24.35 -14.09
N VAL A 515 -2.11 23.15 -14.32
CA VAL A 515 -1.01 22.60 -13.51
C VAL A 515 0.28 23.37 -13.82
N VAL A 516 0.89 23.95 -12.79
CA VAL A 516 2.21 24.59 -12.89
C VAL A 516 3.30 23.57 -12.56
N LEU A 517 3.06 22.76 -11.51
CA LEU A 517 3.92 21.63 -11.14
C LEU A 517 3.05 20.47 -10.63
N ASP A 518 3.49 19.27 -10.96
CA ASP A 518 2.94 18.00 -10.45
C ASP A 518 4.12 17.02 -10.42
N LEU A 519 4.69 16.82 -9.24
CA LEU A 519 5.90 16.02 -9.06
C LEU A 519 5.79 15.12 -7.83
N LEU A 520 6.62 14.10 -7.81
CA LEU A 520 6.88 13.30 -6.61
C LEU A 520 8.15 13.84 -5.94
N THR A 521 8.12 14.02 -4.63
CA THR A 521 9.28 14.44 -3.82
C THR A 521 9.30 13.69 -2.49
N ALA A 522 10.50 13.46 -1.96
CA ALA A 522 10.63 12.91 -0.61
C ALA A 522 10.06 13.90 0.41
N ARG A 523 9.34 13.41 1.42
CA ARG A 523 8.68 14.15 2.49
C ARG A 523 8.59 13.26 3.73
N ASN A 524 8.76 13.84 4.91
CA ASN A 524 8.39 13.09 6.11
C ASN A 524 6.87 12.86 6.09
N LEU A 525 6.42 11.70 6.56
CA LEU A 525 4.99 11.35 6.65
C LEU A 525 4.55 11.32 8.12
N SER A 526 5.12 12.24 8.91
CA SER A 526 4.74 12.51 10.30
C SER A 526 3.98 13.83 10.39
N PRO A 527 3.09 14.04 11.38
CA PRO A 527 2.34 15.28 11.49
C PRO A 527 3.28 16.49 11.67
N ILE A 528 3.07 17.51 10.84
CA ILE A 528 3.81 18.78 10.85
C ILE A 528 2.83 19.95 10.90
N THR A 529 3.35 21.16 11.11
CA THR A 529 2.63 22.40 10.83
C THR A 529 2.98 22.90 9.43
N PRO A 530 2.10 22.73 8.42
CA PRO A 530 2.33 23.30 7.11
C PRO A 530 2.38 24.82 7.16
N ARG A 531 3.22 25.41 6.31
CA ARG A 531 3.40 26.86 6.22
C ARG A 531 3.40 27.31 4.76
N VAL A 532 2.77 28.45 4.52
CA VAL A 532 2.90 29.20 3.27
C VAL A 532 3.60 30.52 3.56
N THR A 533 4.74 30.76 2.89
CA THR A 533 5.47 32.03 2.95
C THR A 533 5.22 32.82 1.69
N PHE A 534 4.84 34.08 1.86
CA PHE A 534 4.60 35.05 0.80
C PHE A 534 5.73 36.06 0.76
N VAL A 535 6.52 36.06 -0.31
CA VAL A 535 7.64 36.99 -0.49
C VAL A 535 7.26 38.11 -1.43
N GLY A 536 7.58 39.37 -1.10
CA GLY A 536 7.58 40.50 -2.04
C GLY A 536 6.73 41.69 -1.62
N SER A 537 5.52 41.48 -1.10
CA SER A 537 4.66 42.57 -0.63
C SER A 537 4.09 42.27 0.76
N ALA A 538 4.47 43.09 1.74
CA ALA A 538 3.92 43.03 3.09
C ALA A 538 2.43 43.39 3.17
N SER A 539 1.85 43.96 2.10
CA SER A 539 0.41 44.23 2.00
C SER A 539 -0.39 43.10 1.36
N ALA A 540 0.28 42.07 0.81
CA ALA A 540 -0.42 40.97 0.14
C ALA A 540 -1.35 40.25 1.12
N GLN A 541 -2.55 39.93 0.66
CA GLN A 541 -3.55 39.16 1.38
C GLN A 541 -3.85 37.90 0.60
N MET A 542 -4.24 36.88 1.35
CA MET A 542 -4.80 35.66 0.78
C MET A 542 -6.23 35.46 1.29
N MET A 543 -7.02 34.73 0.54
CA MET A 543 -8.38 34.36 0.90
C MET A 543 -8.51 32.84 0.79
N PRO A 544 -8.56 32.11 1.92
CA PRO A 544 -8.89 30.70 1.97
C PRO A 544 -10.25 30.43 1.32
N LEU A 545 -10.30 29.50 0.35
CA LEU A 545 -11.55 29.06 -0.30
C LEU A 545 -11.97 27.68 0.18
N ARG A 546 -10.99 26.77 0.32
CA ARG A 546 -11.21 25.43 0.85
C ARG A 546 -9.89 24.88 1.38
N MET A 547 -9.95 24.21 2.54
CA MET A 547 -8.83 23.46 3.09
C MET A 547 -9.31 22.05 3.46
N CYS A 548 -8.56 21.03 3.05
CA CYS A 548 -8.76 19.65 3.45
C CYS A 548 -7.45 19.10 4.01
N VAL A 549 -7.55 18.30 5.08
CA VAL A 549 -6.38 17.71 5.75
C VAL A 549 -6.62 16.24 6.06
N GLY A 550 -5.54 15.48 6.19
CA GLY A 550 -5.54 14.08 6.60
C GLY A 550 -4.26 13.72 7.34
N ASP A 551 -4.32 12.63 8.10
CA ASP A 551 -3.17 12.13 8.86
C ASP A 551 -2.98 10.63 8.63
N ARG A 552 -1.95 10.29 7.85
CA ARG A 552 -1.56 8.90 7.55
C ARG A 552 -0.63 8.27 8.59
N SER A 553 -0.16 9.03 9.57
CA SER A 553 0.83 8.55 10.55
C SER A 553 0.23 7.66 11.63
N ARG A 554 -1.10 7.51 11.66
CA ARG A 554 -1.83 6.81 12.73
C ARG A 554 -3.15 6.22 12.25
N ASN A 555 -3.65 5.23 12.98
CA ASN A 555 -5.03 4.77 12.84
C ASN A 555 -6.00 5.90 13.23
N CYS A 556 -6.71 6.45 12.24
CA CYS A 556 -7.74 7.47 12.42
C CYS A 556 -8.80 7.35 11.31
N GLN A 557 -9.79 8.24 11.31
CA GLN A 557 -10.86 8.23 10.30
C GLN A 557 -10.40 8.71 8.91
N ASP A 558 -9.21 9.30 8.81
CA ASP A 558 -8.65 9.72 7.52
C ASP A 558 -8.00 8.57 6.75
N VAL A 559 -7.65 7.47 7.41
CA VAL A 559 -7.03 6.32 6.75
C VAL A 559 -8.03 5.18 6.55
N HIS A 560 -7.77 4.33 5.56
CA HIS A 560 -8.48 3.07 5.46
C HIS A 560 -8.19 2.22 6.69
N ARG A 561 -9.24 1.75 7.36
CA ARG A 561 -9.15 0.96 8.59
C ARG A 561 -9.54 -0.49 8.33
N TYR A 562 -8.72 -1.38 8.85
CA TYR A 562 -8.88 -2.83 8.80
C TYR A 562 -9.01 -3.41 10.19
N VAL A 563 -9.58 -4.60 10.25
CA VAL A 563 -9.43 -5.46 11.43
C VAL A 563 -7.97 -5.94 11.49
N PRO A 564 -7.19 -5.58 12.53
CA PRO A 564 -5.87 -6.19 12.74
C PRO A 564 -6.01 -7.71 12.83
N ASN A 565 -5.10 -8.42 12.17
CA ASN A 565 -5.09 -9.88 12.16
C ASN A 565 -4.10 -10.47 13.17
N THR A 566 -3.15 -9.67 13.67
CA THR A 566 -2.13 -10.12 14.63
C THR A 566 -1.82 -9.02 15.66
N PRO A 567 -1.96 -9.26 16.97
CA PRO A 567 -1.66 -8.26 17.99
C PRO A 567 -0.15 -8.01 18.12
N CYS A 568 0.23 -6.83 18.65
CA CYS A 568 1.63 -6.47 18.87
C CYS A 568 2.38 -7.54 19.70
N TYR A 569 1.76 -8.06 20.76
CA TYR A 569 2.34 -9.13 21.58
C TYR A 569 2.72 -10.37 20.75
N ASP A 570 1.84 -10.82 19.85
CA ASP A 570 2.10 -12.01 19.03
C ASP A 570 3.20 -11.80 17.98
N LEU A 571 3.56 -10.56 17.67
CA LEU A 571 4.65 -10.24 16.74
C LEU A 571 6.03 -10.19 17.40
N TYR A 572 6.13 -9.75 18.65
CA TYR A 572 7.42 -9.45 19.30
C TYR A 572 7.72 -10.28 20.56
N SER A 573 6.70 -10.80 21.25
CA SER A 573 6.90 -11.52 22.52
C SER A 573 7.24 -12.99 22.32
N ILE A 574 7.99 -13.56 23.26
CA ILE A 574 8.22 -15.00 23.36
C ILE A 574 6.96 -15.65 23.95
N ILE A 575 6.27 -16.47 23.16
CA ILE A 575 5.07 -17.21 23.50
C ILE A 575 5.41 -18.69 23.69
N GLY A 576 5.42 -19.14 24.95
CA GLY A 576 5.69 -20.55 25.28
C GLY A 576 7.16 -20.94 25.06
N THR A 577 7.40 -22.23 24.81
CA THR A 577 8.75 -22.79 24.57
C THR A 577 9.16 -22.80 23.09
N ASP A 578 8.23 -22.49 22.18
CA ASP A 578 8.36 -22.80 20.74
C ASP A 578 8.57 -21.56 19.87
N THR A 579 8.58 -20.36 20.45
CA THR A 579 8.92 -19.12 19.73
C THR A 579 10.24 -18.57 20.24
N THR A 580 11.25 -18.61 19.39
CA THR A 580 12.53 -17.92 19.58
C THR A 580 12.44 -16.50 19.03
N ALA A 581 13.18 -15.59 19.64
CA ALA A 581 13.35 -14.26 19.12
C ALA A 581 14.38 -14.24 17.99
N ILE A 582 14.08 -13.49 16.94
CA ILE A 582 14.85 -13.48 15.70
C ILE A 582 15.70 -12.22 15.62
N GLY A 583 16.96 -12.30 16.04
CA GLY A 583 17.90 -11.20 15.99
C GLY A 583 18.10 -10.54 17.35
N GLY A 584 18.42 -9.24 17.36
CA GLY A 584 18.78 -8.46 18.56
C GLY A 584 17.64 -8.23 19.56
N SER A 585 17.38 -6.98 19.94
CA SER A 585 16.44 -6.67 21.03
C SER A 585 15.01 -7.12 20.78
N LEU A 586 14.37 -7.72 21.80
CA LEU A 586 12.97 -8.20 21.74
C LEU A 586 11.94 -7.07 21.59
N ALA A 587 12.39 -5.84 21.79
CA ALA A 587 11.58 -4.65 21.69
C ALA A 587 11.40 -4.19 20.24
N PHE A 588 12.33 -4.56 19.34
CA PHE A 588 12.27 -4.24 17.92
C PHE A 588 12.14 -5.49 17.07
N HIS A 589 12.89 -6.54 17.36
CA HIS A 589 12.95 -7.74 16.56
C HIS A 589 11.70 -8.61 16.76
N MET A 590 11.15 -9.09 15.66
CA MET A 590 9.98 -9.96 15.72
C MET A 590 10.37 -11.37 16.16
N ASN A 591 9.40 -12.11 16.67
CA ASN A 591 9.51 -13.57 16.81
C ASN A 591 9.29 -14.26 15.45
N THR A 592 9.49 -15.59 15.41
CA THR A 592 9.26 -16.44 14.23
C THR A 592 7.91 -16.25 13.55
N THR A 593 6.86 -16.04 14.34
CA THR A 593 5.50 -15.85 13.83
C THR A 593 5.35 -14.49 13.17
N GLY A 594 5.90 -13.43 13.76
CA GLY A 594 5.90 -12.09 13.18
C GLY A 594 6.65 -12.02 11.85
N ILE A 595 7.81 -12.67 11.73
CA ILE A 595 8.54 -12.73 10.46
C ILE A 595 7.71 -13.43 9.37
N ARG A 596 7.13 -14.60 9.68
CA ARG A 596 6.28 -15.36 8.74
C ARG A 596 5.03 -14.59 8.34
N ASP A 597 4.36 -13.96 9.29
CA ASP A 597 3.04 -13.37 9.05
C ASP A 597 3.10 -11.97 8.47
N MET A 598 4.18 -11.22 8.71
CA MET A 598 4.34 -9.84 8.21
C MET A 598 5.41 -9.75 7.12
N GLN A 599 6.66 -10.13 7.41
CA GLN A 599 7.78 -9.85 6.50
C GLN A 599 7.80 -10.76 5.28
N TRP A 600 7.50 -12.04 5.44
CA TRP A 600 7.37 -12.98 4.32
C TRP A 600 6.25 -12.58 3.35
N ARG A 601 5.14 -12.06 3.87
CA ARG A 601 4.07 -11.52 3.02
C ARG A 601 4.56 -10.33 2.21
N ALA A 602 5.25 -9.40 2.85
CA ALA A 602 5.82 -8.23 2.18
C ALA A 602 6.72 -8.60 0.99
N ILE A 603 7.42 -9.73 1.07
CA ILE A 603 8.30 -10.22 0.00
C ILE A 603 7.54 -10.95 -1.09
N ARG A 604 6.60 -11.81 -0.73
CA ARG A 604 5.84 -12.65 -1.67
C ARG A 604 4.97 -11.85 -2.63
N ASP A 605 4.60 -10.65 -2.24
CA ASP A 605 3.74 -9.75 -3.01
C ASP A 605 4.52 -8.89 -4.02
N GLN A 606 5.84 -9.04 -4.06
CA GLN A 606 6.69 -8.33 -5.01
C GLN A 606 6.85 -9.13 -6.31
N GLU A 607 7.18 -8.44 -7.40
CA GLU A 607 7.55 -9.09 -8.66
C GLU A 607 9.06 -9.36 -8.70
N TRP A 608 9.45 -10.64 -8.60
CA TRP A 608 10.86 -11.04 -8.60
C TRP A 608 11.38 -11.53 -9.95
N HIS A 609 10.55 -11.51 -11.00
CA HIS A 609 10.96 -11.92 -12.34
C HIS A 609 12.01 -10.96 -12.91
N PHE A 610 13.10 -11.51 -13.43
CA PHE A 610 14.15 -10.74 -14.08
C PHE A 610 13.75 -10.44 -15.53
N PRO A 611 13.83 -9.18 -15.98
CA PRO A 611 13.45 -8.80 -17.31
C PRO A 611 14.42 -9.42 -18.30
N VAL A 612 13.89 -9.93 -19.41
CA VAL A 612 14.73 -10.38 -20.51
C VAL A 612 15.12 -9.15 -21.32
N GLU A 613 16.33 -8.61 -21.14
CA GLU A 613 16.84 -7.58 -22.05
C GLU A 613 16.94 -8.14 -23.46
N THR A 614 16.01 -7.74 -24.32
CA THR A 614 16.21 -7.73 -25.76
C THR A 614 16.65 -6.33 -26.13
N THR A 615 17.81 -6.18 -26.74
CA THR A 615 18.37 -4.89 -27.17
C THR A 615 17.58 -4.17 -28.27
N ASP A 616 16.50 -4.78 -28.74
CA ASP A 616 15.46 -4.11 -29.51
C ASP A 616 14.22 -4.09 -28.65
N SER A 617 13.48 -2.99 -28.68
CA SER A 617 12.13 -2.88 -28.13
C SER A 617 11.23 -3.97 -28.73
N ASP A 618 11.31 -5.18 -28.17
CA ASP A 618 10.38 -6.26 -28.44
C ASP A 618 9.10 -5.86 -27.69
N PRO A 619 7.99 -5.56 -28.37
CA PRO A 619 6.71 -5.64 -27.71
C PRO A 619 6.59 -7.09 -27.23
N SER A 620 6.72 -7.29 -25.92
CA SER A 620 6.23 -8.52 -25.33
C SER A 620 4.77 -8.60 -25.72
N VAL A 621 4.43 -9.63 -26.51
CA VAL A 621 3.04 -9.99 -26.74
C VAL A 621 2.55 -10.55 -25.40
N ASN A 622 2.19 -9.65 -24.49
CA ASN A 622 1.67 -9.99 -23.17
C ASN A 622 0.31 -10.70 -23.27
N THR A 623 -0.29 -10.70 -24.47
CA THR A 623 -1.54 -11.40 -24.77
C THR A 623 -1.56 -11.80 -26.23
N ILE A 624 -1.55 -13.12 -26.51
CA ILE A 624 -2.04 -13.63 -27.80
C ILE A 624 -3.52 -13.94 -27.61
N THR A 625 -4.39 -13.09 -28.16
CA THR A 625 -5.81 -13.43 -28.28
C THR A 625 -6.02 -14.14 -29.61
N VAL A 626 -6.15 -15.47 -29.58
CA VAL A 626 -6.61 -16.23 -30.75
C VAL A 626 -8.13 -16.19 -30.75
N SER A 627 -8.71 -15.21 -31.43
CA SER A 627 -10.12 -15.24 -31.77
C SER A 627 -10.31 -16.14 -32.99
N GLY A 628 -10.81 -17.34 -32.76
CA GLY A 628 -11.33 -18.17 -33.85
C GLY A 628 -12.47 -17.44 -34.56
N THR A 629 -12.67 -17.75 -35.84
CA THR A 629 -13.85 -17.33 -36.60
C THR A 629 -15.11 -17.91 -35.94
N GLY A 630 -15.67 -17.18 -34.97
CA GLY A 630 -16.77 -17.63 -34.12
C GLY A 630 -16.92 -16.94 -32.76
N GLY A 631 -15.96 -16.12 -32.31
CA GLY A 631 -16.17 -15.23 -31.14
C GLY A 631 -16.14 -15.90 -29.76
N VAL A 632 -15.29 -16.91 -29.55
CA VAL A 632 -15.08 -17.52 -28.23
C VAL A 632 -13.72 -17.08 -27.66
N SER A 633 -13.71 -16.54 -26.44
CA SER A 633 -12.51 -16.32 -25.61
C SER A 633 -12.50 -17.35 -24.47
N VAL A 634 -11.36 -17.97 -24.16
CA VAL A 634 -11.29 -19.03 -23.13
C VAL A 634 -10.18 -18.73 -22.11
N PHE A 635 -10.57 -18.64 -20.82
CA PHE A 635 -9.72 -18.84 -19.65
C PHE A 635 -10.16 -20.15 -18.97
N GLY A 636 -9.22 -21.07 -18.68
CA GLY A 636 -9.52 -22.48 -18.40
C GLY A 636 -9.82 -22.89 -16.94
N LYS A 637 -10.28 -24.15 -16.74
CA LYS A 637 -10.00 -25.03 -15.58
C LYS A 637 -10.32 -26.54 -15.83
N LYS A 638 -10.20 -27.37 -14.78
CA LYS A 638 -9.39 -28.62 -14.59
C LYS A 638 -10.19 -29.99 -14.71
N PRO A 639 -9.73 -31.17 -14.21
CA PRO A 639 -9.47 -32.39 -15.00
C PRO A 639 -10.25 -33.64 -14.52
N ASP A 640 -11.48 -33.87 -14.96
CA ASP A 640 -12.18 -35.13 -14.60
C ASP A 640 -13.21 -35.64 -15.62
N GLY A 641 -13.11 -35.20 -16.87
CA GLY A 641 -13.51 -36.04 -18.00
C GLY A 641 -14.98 -36.49 -18.06
N GLN A 642 -15.94 -35.64 -17.72
CA GLN A 642 -17.35 -35.87 -18.06
C GLN A 642 -17.89 -34.79 -19.00
N GLU A 643 -18.44 -35.23 -20.14
CA GLU A 643 -19.06 -34.37 -21.15
C GLU A 643 -20.50 -34.02 -20.79
N GLY A 644 -20.86 -32.75 -20.93
CA GLY A 644 -22.25 -32.30 -21.04
C GLY A 644 -22.56 -30.96 -20.37
N ALA A 645 -22.42 -29.89 -21.15
CA ALA A 645 -22.89 -28.51 -20.94
C ALA A 645 -21.98 -27.56 -20.13
N PHE A 646 -21.43 -26.59 -20.87
CA PHE A 646 -20.98 -25.30 -20.35
C PHE A 646 -22.17 -24.59 -19.67
N GLN A 647 -22.13 -24.47 -18.35
CA GLN A 647 -22.97 -23.54 -17.61
C GLN A 647 -22.11 -22.37 -17.11
N TRP A 648 -22.59 -21.17 -17.42
CA TRP A 648 -22.43 -20.02 -16.55
C TRP A 648 -23.22 -20.32 -15.28
N PHE A 649 -22.60 -20.21 -14.10
CA PHE A 649 -23.38 -20.32 -12.87
C PHE A 649 -24.17 -19.04 -12.63
N ASP A 650 -25.44 -19.09 -13.04
CA ASP A 650 -26.57 -18.62 -12.26
C ASP A 650 -26.88 -19.68 -11.17
N THR A 651 -26.98 -19.28 -9.90
CA THR A 651 -27.38 -20.15 -8.78
C THR A 651 -28.87 -20.02 -8.41
N GLY A 652 -29.72 -19.54 -9.32
CA GLY A 652 -31.17 -19.44 -9.12
C GLY A 652 -31.63 -18.09 -8.57
N GLY A 653 -30.99 -17.00 -8.97
CA GLY A 653 -31.34 -15.64 -8.59
C GLY A 653 -31.64 -14.75 -9.81
N TYR A 654 -32.27 -13.60 -9.58
CA TYR A 654 -32.53 -12.60 -10.64
C TYR A 654 -31.21 -12.14 -11.28
N ASN A 655 -31.04 -12.41 -12.59
CA ASN A 655 -29.88 -11.93 -13.36
C ASN A 655 -30.27 -10.83 -14.34
N VAL A 656 -29.42 -9.80 -14.41
CA VAL A 656 -29.55 -8.60 -15.24
C VAL A 656 -28.51 -8.66 -16.36
N ALA A 657 -28.96 -8.54 -17.61
CA ALA A 657 -28.09 -8.43 -18.78
C ALA A 657 -28.40 -7.15 -19.57
N ILE A 658 -27.37 -6.52 -20.14
CA ILE A 658 -27.48 -5.38 -21.05
C ILE A 658 -27.42 -5.91 -22.47
N ASP A 659 -28.47 -5.65 -23.25
CA ASP A 659 -28.52 -5.99 -24.68
C ASP A 659 -27.70 -4.95 -25.48
N PRO A 660 -26.76 -5.36 -26.35
CA PRO A 660 -26.03 -4.43 -27.22
C PRO A 660 -26.95 -3.67 -28.21
N GLY A 661 -28.18 -4.13 -28.45
CA GLY A 661 -29.18 -3.43 -29.25
C GLY A 661 -28.90 -3.41 -30.77
N SER A 662 -29.94 -3.20 -31.56
CA SER A 662 -29.80 -2.90 -33.00
C SER A 662 -29.38 -1.44 -33.22
N SER A 663 -28.98 -1.12 -34.46
CA SER A 663 -28.35 0.15 -34.87
C SER A 663 -29.07 1.43 -34.45
N ASP A 664 -30.35 1.35 -34.12
CA ASP A 664 -31.18 2.53 -33.90
C ASP A 664 -31.40 2.81 -32.40
N HIS A 665 -31.11 1.85 -31.51
CA HIS A 665 -31.14 2.03 -30.03
C HIS A 665 -30.11 1.15 -29.30
N PRO A 666 -28.80 1.43 -29.42
CA PRO A 666 -27.78 0.71 -28.68
C PRO A 666 -27.85 1.01 -27.17
N GLY A 667 -27.97 -0.05 -26.36
CA GLY A 667 -27.70 -0.02 -24.92
C GLY A 667 -28.79 0.49 -23.96
N GLN A 668 -30.07 0.56 -24.37
CA GLN A 668 -31.10 1.22 -23.54
C GLN A 668 -32.01 0.32 -22.67
N PHE A 669 -31.86 -1.00 -22.65
CA PHE A 669 -32.75 -1.86 -21.85
C PHE A 669 -32.02 -2.92 -21.03
N ILE A 670 -32.37 -2.99 -19.74
CA ILE A 670 -32.11 -4.12 -18.85
C ILE A 670 -33.27 -5.10 -19.00
N TRP A 671 -32.98 -6.34 -19.37
CA TRP A 671 -33.98 -7.40 -19.40
C TRP A 671 -33.70 -8.43 -18.31
N GLY A 672 -34.74 -8.76 -17.54
CA GLY A 672 -34.72 -9.91 -16.64
C GLY A 672 -35.02 -11.18 -17.43
N TYR A 673 -34.16 -12.18 -17.29
CA TYR A 673 -34.39 -13.50 -17.85
C TYR A 673 -34.73 -14.48 -16.73
N LYS A 674 -35.76 -15.29 -16.94
CA LYS A 674 -36.17 -16.35 -16.01
C LYS A 674 -36.26 -17.66 -16.78
N ASN A 675 -35.58 -18.69 -16.29
CA ASN A 675 -35.52 -20.01 -16.93
C ASN A 675 -35.12 -19.95 -18.41
N GLY A 676 -34.06 -19.20 -18.72
CA GLY A 676 -33.51 -19.10 -20.07
C GLY A 676 -34.41 -18.37 -21.08
N SER A 677 -35.52 -17.78 -20.62
CA SER A 677 -36.45 -17.02 -21.45
C SER A 677 -36.58 -15.60 -20.90
N LYS A 678 -36.75 -14.62 -21.79
CA LYS A 678 -37.03 -13.23 -21.42
C LYS A 678 -38.28 -13.18 -20.55
N ASP A 679 -38.19 -12.75 -19.29
CA ASP A 679 -39.33 -12.73 -18.37
C ASP A 679 -40.27 -11.59 -18.80
N PRO A 680 -41.51 -11.89 -19.25
CA PRO A 680 -42.43 -10.88 -19.76
C PRO A 680 -42.98 -9.95 -18.65
N ASN A 681 -42.69 -10.24 -17.37
CA ASN A 681 -43.20 -9.48 -16.24
C ASN A 681 -42.21 -8.44 -15.70
N VAL A 682 -40.93 -8.54 -16.07
CA VAL A 682 -39.91 -7.57 -15.66
C VAL A 682 -40.00 -6.33 -16.55
N GLY A 683 -40.35 -5.20 -15.95
CA GLY A 683 -40.68 -3.94 -16.63
C GLY A 683 -42.15 -3.52 -16.49
N SER A 684 -43.01 -4.35 -15.88
CA SER A 684 -44.43 -4.01 -15.77
C SER A 684 -44.77 -2.98 -14.68
N ASN A 685 -43.88 -2.64 -13.74
CA ASN A 685 -44.18 -1.65 -12.68
C ASN A 685 -42.97 -0.97 -11.95
N GLY A 686 -41.81 -0.74 -12.57
CA GLY A 686 -40.74 -0.01 -11.84
C GLY A 686 -39.50 0.41 -12.62
N LEU A 687 -39.08 1.66 -12.41
CA LEU A 687 -37.90 2.33 -12.97
C LEU A 687 -36.58 1.82 -12.38
N VAL A 688 -35.53 1.77 -13.21
CA VAL A 688 -34.12 1.86 -12.76
C VAL A 688 -33.36 2.83 -13.67
N SER A 689 -32.70 3.80 -13.05
CA SER A 689 -31.74 4.75 -13.63
C SER A 689 -30.32 4.26 -13.33
N MET A 690 -29.39 4.39 -14.27
CA MET A 690 -27.95 4.36 -13.97
C MET A 690 -27.27 5.58 -14.60
N CYS A 691 -26.67 6.38 -13.71
CA CYS A 691 -25.85 7.55 -14.01
C CYS A 691 -24.46 7.16 -14.52
N ASP A 692 -23.97 8.01 -15.42
CA ASP A 692 -22.60 8.12 -15.90
C ASP A 692 -21.64 8.65 -14.81
N LEU A 693 -20.32 8.45 -14.99
CA LEU A 693 -19.14 8.96 -14.26
C LEU A 693 -18.59 8.23 -13.02
N LEU A 694 -17.37 7.67 -13.17
CA LEU A 694 -16.27 7.61 -12.17
C LEU A 694 -14.99 7.11 -12.89
N TYR A 695 -14.18 8.00 -13.50
CA TYR A 695 -12.93 8.56 -12.95
C TYR A 695 -12.02 7.56 -12.19
N ALA A 696 -10.99 7.05 -12.88
CA ALA A 696 -9.71 6.64 -12.28
C ALA A 696 -8.58 7.15 -13.18
N TYR A 697 -7.82 8.14 -12.69
CA TYR A 697 -6.63 8.68 -13.33
C TYR A 697 -5.39 7.92 -12.85
N THR A 698 -4.67 7.30 -13.79
CA THR A 698 -3.21 7.13 -13.73
C THR A 698 -2.67 7.57 -15.08
N HIS A 699 -1.85 8.62 -15.08
CA HIS A 699 -1.24 9.17 -16.29
C HIS A 699 -0.34 8.13 -16.97
N PHE A 700 -0.84 7.53 -18.05
CA PHE A 700 -0.09 7.50 -19.28
C PHE A 700 -0.62 8.65 -20.15
N THR A 701 0.27 9.34 -20.86
CA THR A 701 -0.11 10.14 -22.01
C THR A 701 -0.85 9.22 -22.97
N ALA A 702 -2.13 9.48 -23.22
CA ALA A 702 -2.86 8.76 -24.25
C ALA A 702 -2.18 9.03 -25.59
N HIS A 703 -1.39 8.08 -26.09
CA HIS A 703 -1.33 7.93 -27.53
C HIS A 703 -2.67 7.37 -27.96
N VAL A 704 -3.42 8.20 -28.68
CA VAL A 704 -4.63 7.80 -29.37
C VAL A 704 -4.26 6.69 -30.34
N PHE A 705 -4.63 5.45 -30.02
CA PHE A 705 -4.68 4.38 -31.01
C PHE A 705 -5.84 4.66 -31.95
N ASN A 706 -5.60 5.41 -33.01
CA ASN A 706 -6.54 5.58 -34.11
C ASN A 706 -6.44 4.40 -35.09
N ASN A 707 -6.82 3.19 -34.65
CA ASN A 707 -7.50 2.15 -35.45
C ASN A 707 -7.15 0.71 -35.05
N SER A 708 -8.20 -0.11 -35.14
CA SER A 708 -8.38 -1.49 -34.75
C SER A 708 -7.55 -2.50 -35.55
N VAL A 709 -7.23 -3.63 -34.92
CA VAL A 709 -6.81 -4.86 -35.59
C VAL A 709 -8.06 -5.57 -36.13
N TYR A 710 -8.04 -5.99 -37.40
CA TYR A 710 -9.11 -6.81 -37.99
C TYR A 710 -8.57 -8.17 -38.40
N LEU A 711 -9.30 -9.23 -38.04
CA LEU A 711 -9.10 -10.58 -38.54
C LEU A 711 -10.35 -10.99 -39.32
N GLY A 712 -10.22 -11.08 -40.65
CA GLY A 712 -11.28 -11.63 -41.50
C GLY A 712 -10.77 -11.88 -42.91
N ASN A 713 -11.15 -13.01 -43.50
CA ASN A 713 -10.85 -13.42 -44.87
C ASN A 713 -9.35 -13.47 -45.24
N LYS A 714 -8.57 -14.24 -44.48
CA LYS A 714 -7.19 -14.67 -44.86
C LYS A 714 -6.19 -13.54 -45.10
N GLN A 715 -6.36 -12.38 -44.47
CA GLN A 715 -5.38 -11.29 -44.50
C GLN A 715 -5.14 -10.75 -43.09
N LEU A 716 -3.88 -10.41 -42.79
CA LEU A 716 -3.46 -9.60 -41.65
C LEU A 716 -2.94 -8.27 -42.20
N GLY A 717 -3.64 -7.17 -41.91
CA GLY A 717 -3.20 -5.83 -42.30
C GLY A 717 -2.71 -5.05 -41.09
N VAL A 718 -1.51 -4.47 -41.18
CA VAL A 718 -1.02 -3.47 -40.22
C VAL A 718 -0.63 -2.22 -41.02
N ALA A 719 -1.15 -1.06 -40.63
CA ALA A 719 -0.79 0.22 -41.24
C ALA A 719 0.22 0.95 -40.35
N ILE A 720 1.35 1.36 -40.91
CA ILE A 720 2.38 2.15 -40.23
C ILE A 720 2.58 3.45 -41.04
N GLN A 721 2.43 4.59 -40.37
CA GLN A 721 2.66 5.93 -40.94
C GLN A 721 1.90 6.22 -42.25
N GLY A 722 0.63 5.82 -42.32
CA GLY A 722 -0.25 6.15 -43.45
C GLY A 722 0.02 5.39 -44.75
N SER A 723 0.96 4.42 -44.75
CA SER A 723 1.15 3.49 -45.87
C SER A 723 0.67 2.09 -45.47
N VAL A 724 -0.18 1.49 -46.31
CA VAL A 724 -0.71 0.14 -46.09
C VAL A 724 0.32 -0.88 -46.56
N ALA A 725 0.94 -1.60 -45.63
CA ALA A 725 1.72 -2.79 -45.95
C ALA A 725 0.83 -4.02 -45.72
N THR A 726 0.21 -4.51 -46.80
CA THR A 726 -0.47 -5.81 -46.80
C THR A 726 0.57 -6.92 -46.93
N THR A 727 0.77 -7.70 -45.87
CA THR A 727 1.47 -8.98 -45.97
C THR A 727 0.44 -10.09 -46.14
N VAL A 728 0.53 -10.81 -47.25
CA VAL A 728 -0.23 -12.03 -47.48
C VAL A 728 0.37 -13.10 -46.58
N ILE A 729 -0.41 -13.67 -45.65
CA ILE A 729 -0.05 -14.95 -45.05
C ILE A 729 -0.19 -15.96 -46.18
N ASN A 730 0.92 -16.29 -46.81
CA ASN A 730 0.96 -17.28 -47.86
C ASN A 730 0.46 -18.60 -47.26
N ALA A 731 -0.73 -19.02 -47.70
CA ALA A 731 -1.11 -20.42 -47.60
C ALA A 731 -0.05 -21.23 -48.36
N THR A 732 0.33 -22.39 -47.82
CA THR A 732 1.20 -23.42 -48.41
C THR A 732 2.72 -23.24 -48.33
N THR A 733 3.29 -22.99 -47.15
CA THR A 733 4.63 -23.53 -46.87
C THR A 733 4.51 -24.73 -45.95
N ALA A 734 5.01 -25.88 -46.42
CA ALA A 734 5.05 -27.08 -45.62
C ALA A 734 5.81 -26.81 -44.31
N ALA A 735 5.37 -27.43 -43.22
CA ALA A 735 6.10 -27.43 -41.96
C ALA A 735 7.57 -27.81 -42.21
N PRO A 736 8.52 -27.15 -41.52
CA PRO A 736 9.92 -27.53 -41.64
C PRO A 736 10.10 -28.97 -41.15
N THR A 737 10.67 -29.80 -42.00
CA THR A 737 10.91 -31.22 -41.71
C THR A 737 12.10 -31.43 -40.77
N LYS A 738 13.02 -30.46 -40.72
CA LYS A 738 14.16 -30.44 -39.81
C LYS A 738 14.52 -29.01 -39.38
N PRO A 739 15.16 -28.84 -38.20
CA PRO A 739 15.58 -27.53 -37.72
C PRO A 739 16.48 -26.74 -38.69
N SER A 740 17.20 -27.39 -39.60
CA SER A 740 18.10 -26.73 -40.54
C SER A 740 17.46 -26.39 -41.89
N ASP A 741 16.15 -26.57 -42.06
CA ASP A 741 15.48 -26.23 -43.31
C ASP A 741 15.57 -24.70 -43.55
N PRO A 742 15.68 -24.25 -44.81
CA PRO A 742 15.76 -22.83 -45.12
C PRO A 742 14.54 -22.09 -44.56
N GLY A 743 14.81 -21.01 -43.83
CA GLY A 743 13.80 -20.07 -43.34
C GLY A 743 14.36 -18.65 -43.31
N GLN A 744 13.48 -17.68 -43.20
CA GLN A 744 13.86 -16.29 -42.96
C GLN A 744 13.69 -15.92 -41.49
N SER A 745 14.55 -15.02 -40.99
CA SER A 745 14.41 -14.55 -39.60
C SER A 745 13.03 -13.93 -39.42
N SER A 746 12.33 -14.32 -38.36
CA SER A 746 10.94 -13.92 -38.06
C SER A 746 9.87 -14.60 -38.94
N GLU A 747 10.24 -15.59 -39.74
CA GLU A 747 9.26 -16.45 -40.42
C GLU A 747 8.60 -17.40 -39.40
N PHE A 748 7.28 -17.51 -39.47
CA PHE A 748 6.51 -18.50 -38.73
C PHE A 748 5.70 -19.38 -39.67
N ARG A 749 5.52 -20.64 -39.29
CA ARG A 749 4.68 -21.62 -39.99
C ARG A 749 3.83 -22.35 -38.97
N ILE A 750 2.72 -22.91 -39.41
CA ILE A 750 1.80 -23.67 -38.56
C ILE A 750 1.40 -24.95 -39.28
N ASP A 751 1.37 -26.06 -38.55
CA ASP A 751 0.67 -27.28 -38.98
C ASP A 751 -0.32 -27.72 -37.88
N ASP A 752 -0.92 -28.89 -38.07
CA ASP A 752 -1.95 -29.42 -37.16
C ASP A 752 -1.43 -29.68 -35.74
N ASN A 753 -0.11 -29.80 -35.55
CA ASN A 753 0.48 -30.26 -34.30
C ASN A 753 1.44 -29.25 -33.68
N TYR A 754 1.92 -28.25 -34.43
CA TYR A 754 2.95 -27.33 -33.95
C TYR A 754 2.85 -25.94 -34.59
N LEU A 755 3.20 -24.93 -33.80
CA LEU A 755 3.65 -23.62 -34.28
C LEU A 755 5.17 -23.66 -34.46
N TYR A 756 5.66 -23.31 -35.65
CA TYR A 756 7.08 -23.23 -35.99
C TYR A 756 7.54 -21.79 -36.15
N PHE A 757 8.74 -21.48 -35.70
CA PHE A 757 9.37 -20.17 -35.88
C PHE A 757 10.86 -20.32 -36.20
N TYR A 758 11.35 -19.56 -37.17
CA TYR A 758 12.76 -19.61 -37.61
C TYR A 758 13.59 -18.56 -36.88
N ARG A 759 14.55 -19.01 -36.07
CA ARG A 759 15.40 -18.16 -35.22
C ARG A 759 16.83 -18.70 -35.18
N ASN A 760 17.81 -17.80 -35.32
CA ASN A 760 19.24 -18.11 -35.28
C ASN A 760 19.65 -19.20 -36.30
N GLY A 761 19.11 -19.10 -37.52
CA GLY A 761 19.40 -20.05 -38.60
C GLY A 761 18.79 -21.43 -38.41
N LYS A 762 17.82 -21.58 -37.50
CA LYS A 762 17.12 -22.86 -37.24
C LYS A 762 15.63 -22.69 -36.98
N TRP A 763 14.83 -23.66 -37.43
CA TRP A 763 13.43 -23.80 -37.05
C TRP A 763 13.30 -24.37 -35.63
N ARG A 764 12.47 -23.72 -34.82
CA ARG A 764 12.00 -24.20 -33.51
C ARG A 764 10.50 -24.44 -33.59
N ARG A 765 9.96 -25.28 -32.69
CA ARG A 765 8.54 -25.62 -32.67
C ARG A 765 7.97 -25.61 -31.27
N VAL A 766 6.71 -25.21 -31.15
CA VAL A 766 5.87 -25.32 -29.96
C VAL A 766 4.77 -26.33 -30.27
N PRO A 767 4.69 -27.48 -29.59
CA PRO A 767 3.59 -28.42 -29.79
C PRO A 767 2.28 -27.78 -29.36
N PHE A 768 1.24 -28.01 -30.15
CA PHE A 768 -0.13 -27.94 -29.68
C PHE A 768 -0.41 -29.21 -28.87
N ASP A 769 -1.19 -29.07 -27.81
CA ASP A 769 -1.58 -30.21 -27.00
C ASP A 769 -2.49 -31.12 -27.82
N GLY A 770 -1.95 -32.25 -28.29
CA GLY A 770 -2.65 -33.22 -29.14
C GLY A 770 -3.79 -33.97 -28.44
N ALA A 771 -4.09 -33.66 -27.18
CA ALA A 771 -5.28 -34.14 -26.47
C ALA A 771 -6.57 -33.37 -26.86
N TRP A 772 -6.47 -32.39 -27.76
CA TRP A 772 -7.58 -31.57 -28.23
C TRP A 772 -7.93 -31.96 -29.67
N SER A 773 -8.98 -32.77 -29.83
CA SER A 773 -9.65 -32.98 -31.13
C SER A 773 -10.91 -32.15 -31.22
#